data_AF-A0A1W0A7M1-F1
#
_entry.id   AF-A0A1W0A7M1-F1
#
_cell.length_a   1.000
_cell.length_b   1.000
_cell.length_c   1.000
_cell.angle_alpha   90.00
_cell.angle_beta   90.00
_cell.angle_gamma   90.00
#
_symmetry.space_group_name_H-M   'P 1'
#
loop_
_entity.id
_entity.type
_entity.pdbx_description
1 polymer ?
#
loop_
_entity_poly.entity_id
_entity_poly.type
_entity_poly.pdbx_seq_one_letter_code
_entity_poly.pdbx_strand_id
1 'polypeptide(L)'
;MAEELKICLPKADFDANFIAKCALNSTFEDEMNLVTQLQLVCQKGTKIFLELYTFRSCARALPNVIDSKAQEAIFEVLRPHMRKLKVLNEFALNTTVLISSNIQKLTIQDNCTKVIPDILLSSFIDVIDVLVKLNQLNDIKSGLRNDFSVAFQHVQDSLQDAAIVSNDIQSLQEFLGSSTHPKGFVFNLLRYNIHNVKHFEQVLCLMLKHILSHLDHQLYVGSEDKHKLLRVIPYLLLILDKDGNGKANTFKGNKKKLNNIVKVLRRYPVVPTYADMTLNPSSILADSSFSSLISPADTLPSNFDLAALHNQIHTDYDKYLLRLASQDTQKPELLYNVVLDGIILLSEWKSSLLQYIAWKYQHSVSNDRLARLGANLSAPSVEYERVTKYNYSVQEWTALIDVIRCIKSLVATLQQTFSQAHIFKSLQQAIYQKVQIYCQHSLLPVLHHADKKKHAALKSLIELRNLAADWVKFDPNDYKLGRSDRTLSEINNRSVGPTHSQLQKLRTHTQALFDKRGTMKASWGILSGNIDSDITVLKSFYYESFFYAKILHVDSILDDISDCSDLWFREFYLELTKCIQFPIEISMPWMLMEHVLTKPSIGYDSLLFLLDIYNDAADRSLRTLEQQFLYDEVEAEANLCFEQLVFLLSDRVYMHFKNIGASSLLENSFNTVSLLKKFEYVLRQNHISVLGRYIDLNQLITDHVLASITKDLETSIHRLETGNLTLLVELDWQLRVLEATHNALTKYLNLPSFQELQKEVYENRLVSIIEAELINNMLPQYELSWNLMEFRCPEEPNDVKYDNQLFGSQFRSAFEQRLRPFRGVFGQQHLLSMLRLHSKCEICSIVSSLTKSLEDKVHDVLPLCINALISAIPPCKLPKFLYKTEGCFGYFEGKLKPVLDDEDLKSHIFQCFRMVGNTLALIYFMNEVIAGQTLFDSKVTSAFALKNIPLDMFSCALQSLEKKLTSSGFIERWNSSNYAGGYGHAWSALEFIICCHEQIGDGIGIAGTTVIHFLNQRHMSSLLSFTHHVLSVHASESSPSEASALATRAASFIATASRRKHLSLLWYDILEY
;
A
#
# COMPACT_ATOMS: atom_id res chain seq x y z
N MET A 1 28.83 -38.40 -11.08
CA MET A 1 28.64 -37.41 -12.17
C MET A 1 27.52 -37.75 -13.15
N ALA A 2 27.58 -38.80 -13.98
CA ALA A 2 26.49 -39.12 -14.93
C ALA A 2 25.19 -39.64 -14.24
N GLU A 3 25.30 -40.21 -13.03
CA GLU A 3 24.14 -40.65 -12.23
C GLU A 3 23.57 -39.57 -11.30
N GLU A 4 24.39 -38.61 -10.86
CA GLU A 4 23.92 -37.47 -10.03
C GLU A 4 23.14 -36.44 -10.87
N LEU A 5 23.38 -36.38 -12.19
CA LEU A 5 22.62 -35.58 -13.14
C LEU A 5 21.16 -36.05 -13.33
N LYS A 6 20.80 -37.26 -12.86
CA LYS A 6 19.41 -37.76 -12.93
C LYS A 6 18.51 -37.29 -11.79
N ILE A 7 19.07 -36.73 -10.71
CA ILE A 7 18.33 -36.50 -9.45
C ILE A 7 17.83 -35.05 -9.32
N CYS A 8 18.34 -34.10 -10.13
CA CYS A 8 18.01 -32.66 -10.02
C CYS A 8 17.26 -32.08 -11.23
N LEU A 9 16.46 -32.87 -11.95
CA LEU A 9 15.53 -32.35 -12.96
C LEU A 9 14.13 -32.27 -12.34
N PRO A 10 13.43 -31.12 -12.42
CA PRO A 10 12.00 -31.10 -12.18
C PRO A 10 11.35 -32.13 -13.11
N LYS A 11 10.43 -32.94 -12.57
CA LYS A 11 9.51 -33.72 -13.39
C LYS A 11 8.60 -32.74 -14.14
N ALA A 12 9.10 -32.14 -15.21
CA ALA A 12 8.23 -31.85 -16.32
C ALA A 12 7.90 -33.21 -16.92
N ASP A 13 6.61 -33.57 -16.93
CA ASP A 13 6.06 -34.77 -17.56
C ASP A 13 6.27 -34.75 -19.09
N PHE A 14 7.53 -34.73 -19.52
CA PHE A 14 7.94 -35.15 -20.84
C PHE A 14 8.56 -36.51 -20.69
N ASP A 15 7.71 -37.48 -21.00
CA ASP A 15 7.97 -38.90 -21.07
C ASP A 15 9.12 -39.15 -22.07
N ALA A 16 10.36 -38.96 -21.62
CA ALA A 16 11.58 -39.16 -22.42
C ALA A 16 11.69 -40.60 -22.94
N ASN A 17 10.98 -41.53 -22.29
CA ASN A 17 10.82 -42.92 -22.73
C ASN A 17 9.70 -43.12 -23.77
N PHE A 18 8.83 -42.13 -24.02
CA PHE A 18 7.77 -42.19 -25.04
C PHE A 18 8.25 -41.68 -26.41
N ILE A 19 9.16 -40.71 -26.44
CA ILE A 19 9.75 -40.15 -27.68
C ILE A 19 10.60 -41.22 -28.40
N ALA A 20 11.28 -42.10 -27.66
CA ALA A 20 12.04 -43.21 -28.22
C ALA A 20 11.17 -44.29 -28.89
N LYS A 21 9.88 -44.40 -28.55
CA LYS A 21 8.93 -45.33 -29.18
C LYS A 21 8.25 -44.77 -30.44
N CYS A 22 8.55 -43.53 -30.83
CA CYS A 22 8.03 -42.91 -32.05
C CYS A 22 8.71 -43.38 -33.36
N ALA A 23 9.63 -44.34 -33.28
CA ALA A 23 10.33 -45.02 -34.38
C ALA A 23 9.41 -45.95 -35.19
N LEU A 24 8.41 -45.37 -35.84
CA LEU A 24 7.69 -45.98 -36.96
C LEU A 24 7.80 -45.01 -38.14
N ASN A 25 8.88 -45.17 -38.91
CA ASN A 25 9.14 -44.71 -40.28
C ASN A 25 8.42 -43.42 -40.70
N SER A 26 9.00 -42.24 -40.41
CA SER A 26 8.53 -40.96 -40.96
C SER A 26 9.62 -40.25 -41.77
N THR A 27 9.20 -39.48 -42.76
CA THR A 27 10.03 -38.77 -43.74
C THR A 27 10.98 -37.71 -43.16
N PHE A 28 10.92 -37.45 -41.84
CA PHE A 28 11.65 -36.38 -41.13
C PHE A 28 12.34 -36.85 -39.83
N GLU A 29 12.66 -38.14 -39.73
CA GLU A 29 13.19 -38.74 -38.50
C GLU A 29 14.52 -38.10 -38.04
N ASP A 30 15.46 -37.88 -38.98
CA ASP A 30 16.75 -37.25 -38.70
C ASP A 30 16.59 -35.82 -38.19
N GLU A 31 15.68 -35.04 -38.78
CA GLU A 31 15.38 -33.67 -38.35
C GLU A 31 14.73 -33.64 -36.96
N MET A 32 13.85 -34.59 -36.62
CA MET A 32 13.24 -34.66 -35.30
C MET A 32 14.22 -35.09 -34.20
N ASN A 33 15.17 -35.97 -34.53
CA ASN A 33 16.29 -36.31 -33.64
C ASN A 33 17.15 -35.08 -33.35
N LEU A 34 17.42 -34.26 -34.37
CA LEU A 34 18.14 -33.00 -34.21
C LEU A 34 17.36 -31.97 -33.37
N VAL A 35 16.04 -31.82 -33.60
CA VAL A 35 15.18 -30.98 -32.76
C VAL A 35 15.30 -31.35 -31.30
N THR A 36 15.27 -32.65 -30.98
CA THR A 36 15.40 -33.15 -29.61
C THR A 36 16.76 -32.77 -29.01
N GLN A 37 17.85 -32.94 -29.77
CA GLN A 37 19.19 -32.53 -29.32
C GLN A 37 19.28 -31.02 -29.03
N LEU A 38 18.73 -30.18 -29.91
CA LEU A 38 18.73 -28.72 -29.75
C LEU A 38 17.85 -28.29 -28.57
N GLN A 39 16.71 -28.93 -28.34
CA GLN A 39 15.84 -28.66 -27.19
C GLN A 39 16.53 -28.99 -25.86
N LEU A 40 17.24 -30.11 -25.77
CA LEU A 40 18.03 -30.46 -24.58
C LEU A 40 19.15 -29.44 -24.30
N VAL A 41 19.85 -29.01 -25.35
CA VAL A 41 20.89 -27.98 -25.24
C VAL A 41 20.29 -26.63 -24.83
N CYS A 42 19.13 -26.27 -25.36
CA CYS A 42 18.39 -25.08 -24.95
C CYS A 42 18.03 -25.13 -23.47
N GLN A 43 17.44 -26.22 -22.97
CA GLN A 43 17.12 -26.40 -21.55
C GLN A 43 18.35 -26.26 -20.66
N LYS A 44 19.47 -26.92 -21.02
CA LYS A 44 20.73 -26.80 -20.29
C LYS A 44 21.24 -25.36 -20.27
N GLY A 45 21.20 -24.68 -21.41
CA GLY A 45 21.66 -23.30 -21.52
C GLY A 45 20.78 -22.31 -20.77
N THR A 46 19.45 -22.51 -20.74
CA THR A 46 18.53 -21.72 -19.92
C THR A 46 18.87 -21.87 -18.43
N LYS A 47 19.13 -23.09 -17.94
CA LYS A 47 19.56 -23.27 -16.54
C LYS A 47 20.86 -22.53 -16.22
N ILE A 48 21.87 -22.63 -17.10
CA ILE A 48 23.13 -21.89 -16.96
C ILE A 48 22.88 -20.37 -16.97
N PHE A 49 21.97 -19.89 -17.81
CA PHE A 49 21.60 -18.48 -17.87
C PHE A 49 20.97 -17.99 -16.56
N LEU A 50 20.04 -18.75 -15.97
CA LEU A 50 19.40 -18.40 -14.70
C LEU A 50 20.39 -18.42 -13.53
N GLU A 51 21.29 -19.40 -13.50
CA GLU A 51 22.39 -19.46 -12.53
C GLU A 51 23.36 -18.27 -12.68
N LEU A 52 23.63 -17.84 -13.92
CA LEU A 52 24.52 -16.72 -14.19
C LEU A 52 23.86 -15.37 -13.87
N TYR A 53 22.56 -15.23 -14.11
CA TYR A 53 21.80 -14.02 -13.75
C TYR A 53 21.90 -13.75 -12.24
N THR A 54 21.75 -14.80 -11.44
CA THR A 54 21.78 -14.75 -9.97
C THR A 54 23.19 -14.83 -9.38
N PHE A 55 24.23 -14.93 -10.22
CA PHE A 55 25.62 -14.97 -9.76
C PHE A 55 26.02 -13.64 -9.10
N ARG A 56 26.38 -13.70 -7.82
CA ARG A 56 27.04 -12.61 -7.08
C ARG A 56 28.49 -13.01 -6.75
N SER A 57 29.41 -12.04 -6.87
CA SER A 57 30.85 -12.26 -6.69
C SER A 57 31.20 -12.58 -5.24
N CYS A 58 31.85 -13.71 -5.00
CA CYS A 58 32.37 -14.07 -3.69
C CYS A 58 33.62 -13.25 -3.32
N ALA A 59 34.44 -12.87 -4.30
CA ALA A 59 35.67 -12.10 -4.07
C ALA A 59 35.43 -10.79 -3.30
N ARG A 60 34.23 -10.20 -3.38
CA ARG A 60 33.88 -8.99 -2.62
C ARG A 60 33.72 -9.22 -1.13
N ALA A 61 33.32 -10.43 -0.73
CA ALA A 61 33.09 -10.81 0.66
C ALA A 61 34.34 -11.46 1.30
N LEU A 62 35.30 -11.89 0.49
CA LEU A 62 36.50 -12.59 0.95
C LEU A 62 37.54 -11.58 1.47
N PRO A 63 38.15 -11.83 2.65
CA PRO A 63 39.21 -10.99 3.18
C PRO A 63 40.51 -11.16 2.37
N ASN A 64 41.30 -10.10 2.25
CA ASN A 64 42.66 -10.19 1.72
C ASN A 64 43.58 -10.79 2.80
N VAL A 65 43.99 -12.04 2.63
CA VAL A 65 44.80 -12.77 3.61
C VAL A 65 46.11 -13.27 2.99
N ILE A 66 47.20 -13.19 3.77
CA ILE A 66 48.55 -13.64 3.39
C ILE A 66 48.85 -15.06 3.92
N ASP A 67 48.14 -15.50 4.97
CA ASP A 67 48.29 -16.83 5.56
C ASP A 67 47.84 -17.95 4.61
N SER A 68 48.73 -18.91 4.37
CA SER A 68 48.53 -20.03 3.44
C SER A 68 47.31 -20.90 3.78
N LYS A 69 47.00 -21.10 5.08
CA LYS A 69 45.81 -21.89 5.47
C LYS A 69 44.50 -21.17 5.18
N ALA A 70 44.46 -19.86 5.43
CA ALA A 70 43.30 -19.04 5.11
C ALA A 70 43.08 -18.94 3.60
N GLN A 71 44.17 -18.87 2.83
CA GLN A 71 44.18 -18.90 1.38
C GLN A 71 43.65 -20.22 0.79
N GLU A 72 44.02 -21.37 1.38
CA GLU A 72 43.43 -22.67 1.03
C GLU A 72 41.92 -22.70 1.27
N ALA A 73 41.45 -22.16 2.40
CA ALA A 73 40.02 -22.06 2.70
C ALA A 73 39.28 -21.15 1.71
N ILE A 74 39.88 -20.03 1.29
CA ILE A 74 39.36 -19.14 0.25
C ILE A 74 39.19 -19.91 -1.08
N PHE A 75 40.19 -20.70 -1.46
CA PHE A 75 40.12 -21.50 -2.68
C PHE A 75 39.03 -22.57 -2.62
N GLU A 76 38.83 -23.25 -1.48
CA GLU A 76 37.74 -24.21 -1.31
C GLU A 76 36.36 -23.58 -1.50
N VAL A 77 36.15 -22.33 -1.05
CA VAL A 77 34.90 -21.58 -1.27
C VAL A 77 34.72 -21.22 -2.75
N LEU A 78 35.78 -20.82 -3.45
CA LEU A 78 35.71 -20.41 -4.87
C LEU A 78 35.66 -21.58 -5.84
N ARG A 79 36.12 -22.78 -5.43
CA ARG A 79 36.21 -23.97 -6.29
C ARG A 79 34.88 -24.34 -6.97
N PRO A 80 33.70 -24.38 -6.29
CA PRO A 80 32.42 -24.59 -6.94
C PRO A 80 32.08 -23.53 -7.99
N HIS A 81 32.42 -22.26 -7.74
CA HIS A 81 32.19 -21.15 -8.68
C HIS A 81 33.08 -21.31 -9.93
N MET A 82 34.32 -21.75 -9.77
CA MET A 82 35.21 -22.04 -10.90
C MET A 82 34.71 -23.22 -11.74
N ARG A 83 34.11 -24.24 -11.12
CA ARG A 83 33.45 -25.33 -11.85
C ARG A 83 32.27 -24.85 -12.68
N LYS A 84 31.42 -23.97 -12.13
CA LYS A 84 30.31 -23.35 -12.87
C LYS A 84 30.81 -22.54 -14.07
N LEU A 85 31.88 -21.76 -13.88
CA LEU A 85 32.52 -21.01 -14.96
C LEU A 85 33.09 -21.94 -16.05
N LYS A 86 33.71 -23.06 -15.68
CA LYS A 86 34.17 -24.08 -16.63
C LYS A 86 33.00 -24.68 -17.43
N VAL A 87 31.89 -25.01 -16.76
CA VAL A 87 30.67 -25.51 -17.42
C VAL A 87 30.11 -24.48 -18.41
N LEU A 88 30.11 -23.19 -18.07
CA LEU A 88 29.69 -22.12 -18.97
C LEU A 88 30.58 -22.03 -20.22
N ASN A 89 31.90 -22.06 -20.04
CA ASN A 89 32.86 -22.02 -21.15
C ASN A 89 32.71 -23.24 -22.08
N GLU A 90 32.68 -24.45 -21.51
CA GLU A 90 32.48 -25.69 -22.27
C GLU A 90 31.12 -25.70 -23.00
N PHE A 91 30.07 -25.19 -22.35
CA PHE A 91 28.76 -25.07 -22.97
C PHE A 91 28.81 -24.14 -24.19
N ALA A 92 29.44 -22.96 -24.09
CA ALA A 92 29.59 -22.03 -25.20
C ALA A 92 30.39 -22.65 -26.36
N LEU A 93 31.53 -23.28 -26.07
CA LEU A 93 32.37 -23.95 -27.07
C LEU A 93 31.62 -25.08 -27.79
N ASN A 94 31.01 -26.00 -27.04
CA ASN A 94 30.32 -27.16 -27.61
C ASN A 94 29.06 -26.75 -28.39
N THR A 95 28.28 -25.80 -27.86
CA THR A 95 27.00 -25.40 -28.46
C THR A 95 27.21 -24.63 -29.77
N THR A 96 28.22 -23.75 -29.84
CA THR A 96 28.50 -23.02 -31.08
C THR A 96 28.98 -23.95 -32.20
N VAL A 97 29.77 -24.97 -31.88
CA VAL A 97 30.18 -26.04 -32.81
C VAL A 97 28.98 -26.92 -33.21
N LEU A 98 28.08 -27.24 -32.28
CA LEU A 98 26.86 -27.98 -32.57
C LEU A 98 25.96 -27.21 -33.56
N ILE A 99 25.79 -25.90 -33.38
CA ILE A 99 25.01 -25.07 -34.31
C ILE A 99 25.67 -25.05 -35.68
N SER A 100 26.97 -24.76 -35.78
CA SER A 100 27.64 -24.65 -37.08
C SER A 100 27.66 -25.99 -37.84
N SER A 101 27.94 -27.10 -37.16
CA SER A 101 27.93 -28.44 -37.77
C SER A 101 26.55 -28.85 -38.27
N ASN A 102 25.48 -28.52 -37.55
CA ASN A 102 24.12 -28.84 -38.00
C ASN A 102 23.62 -27.88 -39.08
N ILE A 103 24.01 -26.60 -39.07
CA ILE A 103 23.78 -25.71 -40.22
C ILE A 103 24.51 -26.24 -41.44
N GLN A 104 25.74 -26.74 -41.30
CA GLN A 104 26.50 -27.36 -42.40
C GLN A 104 25.77 -28.57 -42.99
N LYS A 105 25.16 -29.43 -42.16
CA LYS A 105 24.34 -30.55 -42.65
C LYS A 105 23.14 -30.09 -43.49
N LEU A 106 22.54 -28.94 -43.15
CA LEU A 106 21.42 -28.35 -43.89
C LEU A 106 21.83 -27.66 -45.19
N THR A 107 23.10 -27.28 -45.35
CA THR A 107 23.61 -26.61 -46.56
C THR A 107 24.21 -27.56 -47.61
N ILE A 108 24.33 -28.86 -47.31
CA ILE A 108 24.76 -29.88 -48.29
C ILE A 108 23.79 -29.89 -49.50
N GLN A 109 24.31 -30.01 -50.72
CA GLN A 109 23.56 -29.79 -51.98
C GLN A 109 22.24 -30.58 -52.07
N ASP A 110 22.20 -31.82 -51.59
CA ASP A 110 20.96 -32.64 -51.57
C ASP A 110 19.92 -32.10 -50.57
N ASN A 111 20.35 -31.57 -49.43
CA ASN A 111 19.47 -31.08 -48.36
C ASN A 111 18.97 -29.64 -48.61
N CYS A 112 19.68 -28.83 -49.40
CA CYS A 112 19.23 -27.49 -49.82
C CYS A 112 17.90 -27.51 -50.61
N THR A 113 17.55 -28.66 -51.19
CA THR A 113 16.30 -28.88 -51.92
C THR A 113 15.18 -29.49 -51.07
N LYS A 114 15.50 -30.07 -49.91
CA LYS A 114 14.53 -30.66 -48.98
C LYS A 114 13.80 -29.57 -48.19
N VAL A 115 12.58 -29.89 -47.76
CA VAL A 115 11.82 -29.06 -46.82
C VAL A 115 12.53 -29.13 -45.47
N ILE A 116 12.77 -27.97 -44.88
CA ILE A 116 13.26 -27.87 -43.50
C ILE A 116 12.03 -27.65 -42.59
N PRO A 117 11.80 -28.52 -41.59
CA PRO A 117 10.70 -28.34 -40.65
C PRO A 117 10.80 -27.00 -39.91
N ASP A 118 9.68 -26.28 -39.79
CA ASP A 118 9.62 -25.00 -39.06
C ASP A 118 10.00 -25.18 -37.58
N ILE A 119 9.68 -26.34 -36.99
CA ILE A 119 10.07 -26.68 -35.62
C ILE A 119 11.59 -26.76 -35.44
N LEU A 120 12.32 -27.22 -36.47
CA LEU A 120 13.79 -27.24 -36.45
C LEU A 120 14.35 -25.82 -36.52
N LEU A 121 13.76 -24.95 -37.33
CA LEU A 121 14.12 -23.52 -37.36
C LEU A 121 13.85 -22.85 -36.02
N SER A 122 12.70 -23.13 -35.37
CA SER A 122 12.40 -22.66 -34.02
C SER A 122 13.46 -23.12 -33.02
N SER A 123 13.87 -24.39 -33.03
CA SER A 123 14.89 -24.90 -32.11
C SER A 123 16.25 -24.24 -32.30
N PHE A 124 16.66 -23.91 -33.53
CA PHE A 124 17.87 -23.10 -33.73
C PHE A 124 17.74 -21.69 -33.14
N ILE A 125 16.58 -21.05 -33.32
CA ILE A 125 16.31 -19.71 -32.79
C ILE A 125 16.34 -19.73 -31.25
N ASP A 126 15.75 -20.75 -30.62
CA ASP A 126 15.77 -20.91 -29.17
C ASP A 126 17.20 -21.03 -28.63
N VAL A 127 18.06 -21.85 -29.24
CA VAL A 127 19.46 -21.98 -28.81
C VAL A 127 20.26 -20.69 -29.06
N ILE A 128 20.02 -19.99 -30.18
CA ILE A 128 20.68 -18.71 -30.47
C ILE A 128 20.26 -17.65 -29.45
N ASP A 129 18.98 -17.58 -29.06
CA ASP A 129 18.49 -16.66 -28.01
C ASP A 129 19.21 -16.90 -26.67
N VAL A 130 19.37 -18.17 -26.28
CA VAL A 130 20.12 -18.55 -25.07
C VAL A 130 21.59 -18.13 -25.14
N LEU A 131 22.27 -18.38 -26.28
CA LEU A 131 23.67 -17.96 -26.45
C LEU A 131 23.83 -16.43 -26.40
N VAL A 132 22.89 -15.70 -26.99
CA VAL A 132 22.86 -14.23 -26.98
C VAL A 132 22.68 -13.69 -25.56
N LYS A 133 21.75 -14.27 -24.80
CA LYS A 133 21.52 -13.93 -23.39
C LYS A 133 22.74 -14.19 -22.52
N LEU A 134 23.36 -15.37 -22.69
CA LEU A 134 24.61 -15.73 -22.01
C LEU A 134 25.75 -14.78 -22.37
N ASN A 135 25.85 -14.39 -23.65
CA ASN A 135 26.82 -13.41 -24.09
C ASN A 135 26.65 -12.08 -23.35
N GLN A 136 25.41 -11.57 -23.27
CA GLN A 136 25.12 -10.32 -22.57
C GLN A 136 25.47 -10.41 -21.09
N LEU A 137 25.07 -11.48 -20.39
CA LEU A 137 25.38 -11.66 -18.97
C LEU A 137 26.87 -11.81 -18.70
N ASN A 138 27.60 -12.56 -19.54
CA ASN A 138 29.04 -12.74 -19.40
C ASN A 138 29.78 -11.39 -19.47
N ASP A 139 29.34 -10.49 -20.35
CA ASP A 139 29.94 -9.15 -20.48
C ASP A 139 29.61 -8.23 -19.30
N ILE A 140 28.46 -8.43 -18.65
CA ILE A 140 27.98 -7.61 -17.52
C ILE A 140 28.58 -8.07 -16.19
N LYS A 141 28.66 -9.39 -15.96
CA LYS A 141 29.03 -10.00 -14.68
C LYS A 141 30.55 -9.94 -14.46
N SER A 142 31.07 -8.75 -14.16
CA SER A 142 32.47 -8.52 -13.82
C SER A 142 32.96 -9.37 -12.63
N GLY A 143 32.04 -9.78 -11.75
CA GLY A 143 32.28 -10.74 -10.68
C GLY A 143 32.93 -12.04 -11.12
N LEU A 144 32.60 -12.56 -12.32
CA LEU A 144 33.22 -13.79 -12.84
C LEU A 144 34.73 -13.64 -12.98
N ARG A 145 35.18 -12.52 -13.53
CA ARG A 145 36.61 -12.22 -13.73
C ARG A 145 37.32 -11.98 -12.41
N ASN A 146 36.66 -11.33 -11.46
CA ASN A 146 37.21 -11.05 -10.14
C ASN A 146 37.41 -12.34 -9.34
N ASP A 147 36.38 -13.18 -9.25
CA ASP A 147 36.43 -14.47 -8.56
C ASP A 147 37.47 -15.41 -9.18
N PHE A 148 37.56 -15.44 -10.53
CA PHE A 148 38.60 -16.17 -11.23
C PHE A 148 40.01 -15.67 -10.90
N SER A 149 40.21 -14.35 -10.83
CA SER A 149 41.52 -13.77 -10.54
C SER A 149 42.01 -14.13 -9.13
N VAL A 150 41.13 -14.14 -8.14
CA VAL A 150 41.46 -14.54 -6.76
C VAL A 150 41.75 -16.05 -6.70
N ALA A 151 40.92 -16.88 -7.34
CA ALA A 151 41.17 -18.32 -7.38
C ALA A 151 42.47 -18.68 -8.09
N PHE A 152 42.80 -17.97 -9.18
CA PHE A 152 43.99 -18.21 -9.99
C PHE A 152 45.30 -17.96 -9.23
N GLN A 153 45.35 -16.94 -8.37
CA GLN A 153 46.53 -16.65 -7.54
C GLN A 153 46.92 -17.85 -6.65
N HIS A 154 45.95 -18.59 -6.11
CA HIS A 154 46.23 -19.78 -5.27
C HIS A 154 46.63 -21.01 -6.07
N VAL A 155 46.02 -21.21 -7.24
CA VAL A 155 46.29 -22.38 -8.08
C VAL A 155 47.72 -22.35 -8.66
N GLN A 156 48.30 -21.17 -8.89
CA GLN A 156 49.69 -21.05 -9.32
C GLN A 156 50.70 -21.57 -8.27
N ASP A 157 50.41 -21.41 -6.98
CA ASP A 157 51.35 -21.71 -5.90
C ASP A 157 51.28 -23.18 -5.40
N SER A 158 50.23 -23.93 -5.76
CA SER A 158 49.89 -25.21 -5.08
C SER A 158 49.73 -26.45 -5.99
N LEU A 159 50.05 -26.38 -7.29
CA LEU A 159 49.77 -27.49 -8.22
C LEU A 159 50.84 -28.60 -8.27
N GLN A 160 50.40 -29.84 -7.99
CA GLN A 160 51.14 -31.10 -8.25
C GLN A 160 50.86 -31.71 -9.65
N ASP A 161 49.75 -31.36 -10.31
CA ASP A 161 49.35 -31.83 -11.66
C ASP A 161 49.27 -30.66 -12.68
N ALA A 162 50.43 -30.12 -13.04
CA ALA A 162 50.54 -28.83 -13.74
C ALA A 162 49.96 -28.78 -15.17
N ALA A 163 49.98 -29.87 -15.94
CA ALA A 163 49.72 -29.80 -17.39
C ALA A 163 48.23 -29.70 -17.77
N ILE A 164 47.35 -30.46 -17.10
CA ILE A 164 45.90 -30.48 -17.41
C ILE A 164 45.21 -29.23 -16.87
N VAL A 165 45.56 -28.84 -15.65
CA VAL A 165 45.01 -27.65 -15.01
C VAL A 165 45.46 -26.36 -15.72
N SER A 166 46.68 -26.34 -16.27
CA SER A 166 47.19 -25.20 -17.05
C SER A 166 46.37 -24.93 -18.33
N ASN A 167 45.99 -25.98 -19.07
CA ASN A 167 45.17 -25.82 -20.29
C ASN A 167 43.76 -25.29 -19.98
N ASP A 168 43.11 -25.81 -18.94
CA ASP A 168 41.78 -25.35 -18.51
C ASP A 168 41.82 -23.88 -18.06
N ILE A 169 42.85 -23.50 -17.30
CA ILE A 169 43.08 -22.12 -16.86
C ILE A 169 43.27 -21.21 -18.07
N GLN A 170 44.11 -21.59 -19.03
CA GLN A 170 44.37 -20.80 -20.22
C GLN A 170 43.08 -20.59 -21.03
N SER A 171 42.27 -21.62 -21.20
CA SER A 171 40.97 -21.54 -21.88
C SER A 171 40.00 -20.60 -21.14
N LEU A 172 39.93 -20.68 -19.81
CA LEU A 172 39.10 -19.79 -18.99
C LEU A 172 39.58 -18.33 -19.02
N GLN A 173 40.89 -18.12 -19.02
CA GLN A 173 41.49 -16.79 -19.13
C GLN A 173 41.17 -16.15 -20.49
N GLU A 174 41.19 -16.94 -21.57
CA GLU A 174 40.75 -16.48 -22.90
C GLU A 174 39.24 -16.20 -22.93
N PHE A 175 38.41 -17.05 -22.33
CA PHE A 175 36.96 -16.87 -22.26
C PHE A 175 36.54 -15.59 -21.51
N LEU A 176 37.19 -15.28 -20.39
CA LEU A 176 36.89 -14.12 -19.54
C LEU A 176 37.56 -12.81 -19.98
N GLY A 177 38.62 -12.89 -20.79
CA GLY A 177 39.52 -11.77 -21.04
C GLY A 177 40.34 -11.92 -22.30
N SER A 178 39.72 -12.34 -23.39
CA SER A 178 40.37 -12.47 -24.70
C SER A 178 41.02 -11.15 -25.14
N SER A 179 42.24 -11.24 -25.66
CA SER A 179 42.96 -10.11 -26.25
C SER A 179 42.36 -9.61 -27.56
N THR A 180 41.61 -10.47 -28.27
CA THR A 180 40.98 -10.15 -29.56
C THR A 180 39.56 -9.63 -29.40
N HIS A 181 38.80 -10.18 -28.45
CA HIS A 181 37.42 -9.79 -28.16
C HIS A 181 37.19 -9.66 -26.65
N PRO A 182 37.50 -8.50 -26.04
CA PRO A 182 37.32 -8.29 -24.60
C PRO A 182 35.85 -8.29 -24.15
N LYS A 183 34.91 -8.13 -25.09
CA LYS A 183 33.46 -8.28 -24.92
C LYS A 183 32.88 -9.08 -26.08
N GLY A 184 31.77 -9.76 -25.84
CA GLY A 184 31.04 -10.48 -26.88
C GLY A 184 31.68 -11.80 -27.30
N PHE A 185 32.47 -12.44 -26.42
CA PHE A 185 33.24 -13.65 -26.74
C PHE A 185 32.34 -14.78 -27.28
N VAL A 186 31.25 -15.09 -26.58
CA VAL A 186 30.32 -16.19 -26.94
C VAL A 186 29.71 -15.95 -28.32
N PHE A 187 29.28 -14.72 -28.61
CA PHE A 187 28.72 -14.38 -29.92
C PHE A 187 29.78 -14.38 -31.03
N ASN A 188 30.97 -13.85 -30.78
CA ASN A 188 32.05 -13.84 -31.78
C ASN A 188 32.53 -15.26 -32.12
N LEU A 189 32.57 -16.16 -31.14
CA LEU A 189 32.81 -17.58 -31.33
C LEU A 189 31.73 -18.22 -32.21
N LEU A 190 30.44 -17.96 -31.93
CA LEU A 190 29.33 -18.41 -32.77
C LEU A 190 29.49 -17.91 -34.22
N ARG A 191 29.76 -16.61 -34.39
CA ARG A 191 29.93 -15.96 -35.69
C ARG A 191 31.09 -16.58 -36.48
N TYR A 192 32.23 -16.78 -35.84
CA TYR A 192 33.40 -17.43 -36.43
C TYR A 192 33.08 -18.84 -36.93
N ASN A 193 32.46 -19.67 -36.07
CA ASN A 193 32.10 -21.04 -36.40
C ASN A 193 31.09 -21.12 -37.55
N ILE A 194 30.12 -20.20 -37.63
CA ILE A 194 29.15 -20.14 -38.73
C ILE A 194 29.79 -19.65 -40.03
N HIS A 195 30.71 -18.68 -39.99
CA HIS A 195 31.38 -18.14 -41.19
C HIS A 195 32.25 -19.15 -41.92
N ASN A 196 32.69 -20.20 -41.22
CA ASN A 196 33.42 -21.35 -41.77
C ASN A 196 32.52 -22.33 -42.53
N VAL A 197 31.20 -22.24 -42.38
CA VAL A 197 30.23 -23.08 -43.08
C VAL A 197 29.94 -22.52 -44.48
N LYS A 198 29.95 -23.36 -45.51
CA LYS A 198 29.56 -22.94 -46.87
C LYS A 198 28.04 -22.74 -46.96
N HIS A 199 27.61 -21.66 -47.62
CA HIS A 199 26.21 -21.33 -47.89
C HIS A 199 25.31 -21.15 -46.65
N PHE A 200 25.88 -20.86 -45.48
CA PHE A 200 25.14 -20.65 -44.24
C PHE A 200 24.08 -19.54 -44.35
N GLU A 201 24.27 -18.57 -45.25
CA GLU A 201 23.38 -17.43 -45.45
C GLU A 201 21.97 -17.86 -45.85
N GLN A 202 21.85 -19.00 -46.55
CA GLN A 202 20.55 -19.55 -46.95
C GLN A 202 19.73 -19.99 -45.74
N VAL A 203 20.34 -20.67 -44.78
CA VAL A 203 19.68 -21.17 -43.57
C VAL A 203 19.30 -20.00 -42.66
N LEU A 204 20.20 -19.03 -42.46
CA LEU A 204 19.88 -17.83 -41.66
C LEU A 204 18.74 -17.01 -42.29
N CYS A 205 18.67 -16.92 -43.62
CA CYS A 205 17.54 -16.28 -44.30
C CYS A 205 16.21 -17.04 -44.10
N LEU A 206 16.24 -18.36 -43.95
CA LEU A 206 15.05 -19.15 -43.61
C LEU A 206 14.63 -18.89 -42.17
N MET A 207 15.57 -18.82 -41.22
CA MET A 207 15.28 -18.43 -39.84
C MET A 207 14.65 -17.03 -39.76
N LEU A 208 15.21 -16.04 -40.47
CA LEU A 208 14.64 -14.69 -40.54
C LEU A 208 13.22 -14.70 -41.14
N LYS A 209 12.99 -15.49 -42.20
CA LYS A 209 11.65 -15.63 -42.80
C LYS A 209 10.66 -16.27 -41.82
N HIS A 210 11.10 -17.28 -41.08
CA HIS A 210 10.31 -17.95 -40.05
C HIS A 210 9.91 -16.98 -38.93
N ILE A 211 10.87 -16.23 -38.40
CA ILE A 211 10.64 -15.18 -37.40
C ILE A 211 9.61 -14.15 -37.90
N LEU A 212 9.81 -13.60 -39.10
CA LEU A 212 8.87 -12.62 -39.67
C LEU A 212 7.48 -13.22 -39.86
N SER A 213 7.38 -14.47 -40.32
CA SER A 213 6.09 -15.15 -40.48
C SER A 213 5.37 -15.31 -39.13
N HIS A 214 6.08 -15.68 -38.07
CA HIS A 214 5.53 -15.78 -36.73
C HIS A 214 5.06 -14.43 -36.18
N LEU A 215 5.83 -13.36 -36.41
CA LEU A 215 5.45 -12.01 -35.97
C LEU A 215 4.25 -11.46 -36.75
N ASP A 216 4.21 -11.66 -38.07
CA ASP A 216 3.15 -11.17 -38.96
C ASP A 216 1.80 -11.85 -38.70
N HIS A 217 1.81 -13.16 -38.39
CA HIS A 217 0.60 -13.95 -38.11
C HIS A 217 0.31 -14.07 -36.60
N GLN A 218 1.03 -13.33 -35.75
CA GLN A 218 0.88 -13.36 -34.27
C GLN A 218 0.94 -14.77 -33.67
N LEU A 219 1.87 -15.61 -34.15
CA LEU A 219 2.07 -16.98 -33.68
C LEU A 219 2.98 -17.01 -32.44
N TYR A 220 2.48 -16.44 -31.35
CA TYR A 220 3.08 -16.43 -30.02
C TYR A 220 1.99 -16.29 -28.95
N VAL A 221 2.27 -16.75 -27.73
CA VAL A 221 1.34 -16.63 -26.60
C VAL A 221 2.06 -16.07 -25.36
N GLY A 222 3.23 -16.58 -25.00
CA GLY A 222 4.03 -15.95 -23.95
C GLY A 222 4.67 -14.65 -24.42
N SER A 223 4.84 -13.69 -23.51
CA SER A 223 5.65 -12.48 -23.78
C SER A 223 7.08 -12.86 -24.19
N GLU A 224 7.63 -13.90 -23.58
CA GLU A 224 8.95 -14.43 -23.88
C GLU A 224 9.06 -15.08 -25.26
N ASP A 225 7.99 -15.72 -25.75
CA ASP A 225 7.91 -16.27 -27.12
C ASP A 225 7.96 -15.15 -28.17
N LYS A 226 7.38 -13.97 -27.87
CA LYS A 226 7.47 -12.79 -28.73
C LYS A 226 8.86 -12.15 -28.65
N HIS A 227 9.38 -11.96 -27.44
CA HIS A 227 10.63 -11.24 -27.22
C HIS A 227 11.85 -12.01 -27.74
N LYS A 228 11.90 -13.36 -27.62
CA LYS A 228 12.99 -14.16 -28.22
C LYS A 228 13.13 -13.94 -29.72
N LEU A 229 12.01 -13.88 -30.43
CA LEU A 229 11.98 -13.68 -31.88
C LEU A 229 12.57 -12.31 -32.22
N LEU A 230 12.28 -11.29 -31.42
CA LEU A 230 12.80 -9.93 -31.61
C LEU A 230 14.29 -9.82 -31.25
N ARG A 231 14.74 -10.48 -30.16
CA ARG A 231 16.15 -10.45 -29.72
C ARG A 231 17.10 -11.10 -30.72
N VAL A 232 16.69 -12.18 -31.37
CA VAL A 232 17.55 -12.94 -32.29
C VAL A 232 17.79 -12.22 -33.63
N ILE A 233 16.85 -11.40 -34.12
CA ILE A 233 16.97 -10.67 -35.39
C ILE A 233 18.29 -9.88 -35.53
N PRO A 234 18.67 -8.98 -34.61
CA PRO A 234 19.90 -8.19 -34.77
C PRO A 234 21.15 -9.06 -34.84
N TYR A 235 21.23 -10.14 -34.07
CA TYR A 235 22.39 -11.05 -34.11
C TYR A 235 22.46 -11.86 -35.40
N LEU A 236 21.33 -12.30 -35.96
CA LEU A 236 21.31 -12.93 -37.28
C LEU A 236 21.80 -11.97 -38.37
N LEU A 237 21.43 -10.69 -38.29
CA LEU A 237 21.93 -9.66 -39.20
C LEU A 237 23.45 -9.48 -39.05
N LEU A 238 23.97 -9.41 -37.82
CA LEU A 238 25.41 -9.32 -37.56
C LEU A 238 26.19 -10.52 -38.11
N ILE A 239 25.65 -11.74 -38.00
CA ILE A 239 26.28 -12.93 -38.60
C ILE A 239 26.25 -12.85 -40.13
N LEU A 240 25.18 -12.33 -40.73
CA LEU A 240 25.09 -12.14 -42.17
C LEU A 240 26.01 -11.03 -42.71
N ASP A 241 26.45 -10.10 -41.86
CA ASP A 241 27.38 -9.03 -42.23
C ASP A 241 28.83 -9.52 -42.25
N LYS A 242 29.18 -10.34 -43.25
CA LYS A 242 30.51 -10.99 -43.33
C LYS A 242 31.66 -10.02 -43.67
N ASP A 243 31.38 -9.01 -44.50
CA ASP A 243 32.43 -8.17 -45.11
C ASP A 243 32.54 -6.76 -44.51
N GLY A 244 31.67 -6.39 -43.55
CA GLY A 244 31.63 -5.05 -42.91
C GLY A 244 31.35 -3.87 -43.86
N ASN A 245 31.18 -4.12 -45.15
CA ASN A 245 31.15 -3.11 -46.21
C ASN A 245 29.75 -2.89 -46.82
N GLY A 246 28.67 -3.33 -46.15
CA GLY A 246 27.28 -3.06 -46.59
C GLY A 246 26.89 -3.63 -47.94
N LYS A 247 27.73 -4.49 -48.51
CA LYS A 247 27.47 -5.25 -49.71
C LYS A 247 27.21 -6.71 -49.35
N ALA A 248 26.38 -6.97 -48.33
CA ALA A 248 25.86 -8.32 -48.12
C ALA A 248 25.19 -8.80 -49.42
N ASN A 249 25.91 -9.57 -50.22
CA ASN A 249 25.45 -10.09 -51.51
C ASN A 249 24.14 -10.88 -51.34
N THR A 250 23.87 -11.36 -50.12
CA THR A 250 22.66 -12.02 -49.65
C THR A 250 21.35 -11.26 -49.92
N PHE A 251 21.34 -9.92 -49.87
CA PHE A 251 20.13 -9.10 -50.10
C PHE A 251 20.10 -8.37 -51.44
N LYS A 252 21.16 -8.49 -52.28
CA LYS A 252 21.19 -7.91 -53.63
C LYS A 252 20.17 -8.63 -54.53
N GLY A 253 18.94 -8.11 -54.53
CA GLY A 253 17.80 -8.66 -55.30
C GLY A 253 16.50 -8.82 -54.49
N ASN A 254 16.53 -8.68 -53.14
CA ASN A 254 15.37 -8.90 -52.26
C ASN A 254 15.16 -7.74 -51.26
N LYS A 255 15.28 -6.48 -51.71
CA LYS A 255 15.13 -5.26 -50.89
C LYS A 255 13.86 -5.23 -50.03
N LYS A 256 12.76 -5.81 -50.53
CA LYS A 256 11.48 -5.91 -49.79
C LYS A 256 11.60 -6.66 -48.45
N LYS A 257 12.40 -7.73 -48.38
CA LYS A 257 12.57 -8.51 -47.15
C LYS A 257 13.35 -7.74 -46.09
N LEU A 258 14.43 -7.07 -46.50
CA LEU A 258 15.22 -6.22 -45.62
C LEU A 258 14.36 -5.07 -45.07
N ASN A 259 13.52 -4.45 -45.91
CA ASN A 259 12.60 -3.40 -45.46
C ASN A 259 11.60 -3.90 -44.39
N ASN A 260 11.11 -5.14 -44.50
CA ASN A 260 10.22 -5.71 -43.49
C ASN A 260 10.95 -5.93 -42.15
N ILE A 261 12.19 -6.41 -42.18
CA ILE A 261 13.02 -6.57 -40.97
C ILE A 261 13.25 -5.21 -40.30
N VAL A 262 13.65 -4.19 -41.08
CA VAL A 262 13.87 -2.84 -40.57
C VAL A 262 12.58 -2.24 -39.98
N LYS A 263 11.41 -2.48 -40.59
CA LYS A 263 10.12 -2.06 -40.03
C LYS A 263 9.86 -2.68 -38.66
N VAL A 264 10.14 -3.97 -38.49
CA VAL A 264 9.99 -4.66 -37.19
C VAL A 264 10.94 -4.07 -36.15
N LEU A 265 12.22 -3.88 -36.49
CA LEU A 265 13.21 -3.32 -35.55
C LEU A 265 12.91 -1.87 -35.16
N ARG A 266 12.35 -1.06 -36.08
CA ARG A 266 11.88 0.30 -35.75
C ARG A 266 10.62 0.32 -34.87
N ARG A 267 9.75 -0.69 -35.03
CA ARG A 267 8.55 -0.85 -34.19
C ARG A 267 8.90 -1.29 -32.77
N TYR A 268 9.99 -2.04 -32.59
CA TYR A 268 10.46 -2.52 -31.30
C TYR A 268 11.91 -2.08 -31.04
N PRO A 269 12.13 -0.78 -30.73
CA PRO A 269 13.47 -0.22 -30.52
C PRO A 269 14.13 -0.69 -29.22
N VAL A 270 13.34 -1.19 -28.27
CA VAL A 270 13.82 -1.80 -27.01
C VAL A 270 13.09 -3.13 -26.83
N VAL A 271 13.82 -4.19 -26.51
CA VAL A 271 13.29 -5.53 -26.31
C VAL A 271 13.64 -6.01 -24.90
N PRO A 272 12.67 -6.46 -24.09
CA PRO A 272 12.95 -7.09 -22.79
C PRO A 272 13.79 -8.36 -22.98
N THR A 273 14.85 -8.52 -22.18
CA THR A 273 15.70 -9.72 -22.21
C THR A 273 15.30 -10.69 -21.10
N TYR A 274 15.40 -10.24 -19.85
CA TYR A 274 15.04 -11.01 -18.66
C TYR A 274 15.04 -10.07 -17.44
N ALA A 275 13.95 -10.03 -16.67
CA ALA A 275 13.81 -9.15 -15.52
C ALA A 275 14.22 -7.69 -15.83
N ASP A 276 15.25 -7.17 -15.17
CA ASP A 276 15.79 -5.82 -15.30
C ASP A 276 16.75 -5.62 -16.49
N MET A 277 17.01 -6.66 -17.28
CA MET A 277 17.85 -6.59 -18.48
C MET A 277 17.05 -6.25 -19.73
N THR A 278 17.58 -5.31 -20.51
CA THR A 278 17.03 -4.87 -21.79
C THR A 278 18.01 -5.12 -22.93
N LEU A 279 17.47 -5.08 -24.15
CA LEU A 279 18.24 -5.16 -25.39
C LEU A 279 17.83 -4.02 -26.33
N ASN A 280 18.82 -3.30 -26.84
CA ASN A 280 18.64 -2.27 -27.86
C ASN A 280 19.23 -2.74 -29.20
N PRO A 281 18.39 -3.04 -30.20
CA PRO A 281 18.87 -3.48 -31.51
C PRO A 281 19.76 -2.46 -32.23
N SER A 282 19.51 -1.15 -32.02
CA SER A 282 20.31 -0.11 -32.67
C SER A 282 21.75 -0.08 -32.15
N SER A 283 21.96 -0.27 -30.84
CA SER A 283 23.31 -0.30 -30.25
C SER A 283 24.08 -1.56 -30.64
N ILE A 284 23.39 -2.70 -30.79
CA ILE A 284 24.01 -3.95 -31.26
C ILE A 284 24.46 -3.84 -32.72
N LEU A 285 23.71 -3.13 -33.56
CA LEU A 285 24.01 -2.96 -34.98
C LEU A 285 24.85 -1.72 -35.30
N ALA A 286 25.29 -0.95 -34.29
CA ALA A 286 25.98 0.33 -34.47
C ALA A 286 27.27 0.22 -35.31
N ASP A 287 28.06 -0.82 -35.07
CA ASP A 287 29.33 -1.06 -35.79
C ASP A 287 29.16 -1.91 -37.06
N SER A 288 27.90 -2.15 -37.47
CA SER A 288 27.56 -2.95 -38.65
C SER A 288 27.19 -2.09 -39.85
N SER A 289 27.14 -2.70 -41.02
CA SER A 289 26.62 -2.04 -42.22
C SER A 289 25.13 -1.72 -42.18
N PHE A 290 24.40 -2.25 -41.19
CA PHE A 290 22.97 -1.98 -40.98
C PHE A 290 22.71 -0.77 -40.07
N SER A 291 23.76 -0.16 -39.49
CA SER A 291 23.66 1.02 -38.61
C SER A 291 22.87 2.17 -39.24
N SER A 292 23.15 2.48 -40.51
CA SER A 292 22.45 3.53 -41.27
C SER A 292 20.96 3.27 -41.50
N LEU A 293 20.47 2.03 -41.32
CA LEU A 293 19.08 1.65 -41.55
C LEU A 293 18.20 1.81 -40.29
N ILE A 294 18.81 1.87 -39.11
CA ILE A 294 18.11 1.89 -37.82
C ILE A 294 18.69 3.03 -36.99
N SER A 295 17.94 4.12 -36.88
CA SER A 295 18.29 5.23 -35.98
C SER A 295 17.92 4.87 -34.53
N PRO A 296 18.66 5.40 -33.53
CA PRO A 296 18.22 5.33 -32.15
C PRO A 296 16.85 6.03 -32.02
N ALA A 297 15.96 5.43 -31.23
CA ALA A 297 14.64 6.00 -30.98
C ALA A 297 14.69 6.84 -29.71
N ASP A 298 14.53 8.16 -29.84
CA ASP A 298 14.51 9.07 -28.69
C ASP A 298 13.08 9.30 -28.13
N THR A 299 12.06 8.95 -28.90
CA THR A 299 10.65 9.15 -28.54
C THR A 299 9.95 7.82 -28.28
N LEU A 300 9.04 7.82 -27.28
CA LEU A 300 8.25 6.66 -26.91
C LEU A 300 7.40 6.20 -28.10
N PRO A 301 7.54 4.95 -28.59
CA PRO A 301 6.71 4.40 -29.64
C PRO A 301 5.25 4.27 -29.18
N SER A 302 4.29 4.48 -30.07
CA SER A 302 2.85 4.37 -29.74
C SER A 302 2.45 2.98 -29.24
N ASN A 303 3.14 1.93 -29.67
CA ASN A 303 2.92 0.55 -29.20
C ASN A 303 3.51 0.25 -27.81
N PHE A 304 4.26 1.18 -27.24
CA PHE A 304 4.79 1.11 -25.87
C PHE A 304 4.02 2.05 -24.95
N ASP A 305 3.07 2.84 -25.47
CA ASP A 305 2.36 3.85 -24.69
C ASP A 305 1.43 3.21 -23.65
N LEU A 306 1.79 3.39 -22.38
CA LEU A 306 1.03 2.88 -21.25
C LEU A 306 -0.37 3.51 -21.15
N ALA A 307 -0.55 4.78 -21.55
CA ALA A 307 -1.85 5.43 -21.50
C ALA A 307 -2.79 4.86 -22.57
N ALA A 308 -2.28 4.57 -23.77
CA ALA A 308 -3.02 3.88 -24.82
C ALA A 308 -3.43 2.46 -24.37
N LEU A 309 -2.49 1.71 -23.77
CA LEU A 309 -2.75 0.38 -23.22
C LEU A 309 -3.81 0.41 -22.11
N HIS A 310 -3.71 1.36 -21.18
CA HIS A 310 -4.66 1.53 -20.08
C HIS A 310 -6.09 1.75 -20.59
N ASN A 311 -6.27 2.64 -21.57
CA ASN A 311 -7.58 2.88 -22.20
C ASN A 311 -8.11 1.66 -22.96
N GLN A 312 -7.23 0.93 -23.65
CA GLN A 312 -7.59 -0.30 -24.35
C GLN A 312 -8.07 -1.37 -23.37
N ILE A 313 -7.35 -1.60 -22.27
CA ILE A 313 -7.70 -2.57 -21.24
C ILE A 313 -9.10 -2.29 -20.69
N HIS A 314 -9.41 -1.05 -20.29
CA HIS A 314 -10.75 -0.72 -19.78
C HIS A 314 -11.86 -1.02 -20.78
N THR A 315 -11.61 -0.79 -22.08
CA THR A 315 -12.59 -1.04 -23.12
C THR A 315 -12.80 -2.53 -23.39
N ASP A 316 -11.73 -3.32 -23.35
CA ASP A 316 -11.73 -4.73 -23.71
C ASP A 316 -12.08 -5.64 -22.52
N TYR A 317 -11.68 -5.25 -21.30
CA TYR A 317 -11.87 -6.01 -20.06
C TYR A 317 -13.35 -6.28 -19.77
N ASP A 318 -14.17 -5.23 -19.69
CA ASP A 318 -15.60 -5.38 -19.37
C ASP A 318 -16.36 -6.15 -20.47
N LYS A 319 -16.02 -5.89 -21.74
CA LYS A 319 -16.61 -6.61 -22.88
C LYS A 319 -16.24 -8.09 -22.84
N TYR A 320 -15.00 -8.41 -22.50
CA TYR A 320 -14.52 -9.78 -22.40
C TYR A 320 -15.18 -10.52 -21.22
N LEU A 321 -15.25 -9.91 -20.04
CA LEU A 321 -15.91 -10.51 -18.87
C LEU A 321 -17.38 -10.83 -19.14
N LEU A 322 -18.12 -9.93 -19.79
CA LEU A 322 -19.51 -10.18 -20.19
C LEU A 322 -19.62 -11.35 -21.19
N ARG A 323 -18.69 -11.45 -22.14
CA ARG A 323 -18.62 -12.60 -23.05
C ARG A 323 -18.32 -13.88 -22.27
N LEU A 324 -17.34 -13.89 -21.38
CA LEU A 324 -16.98 -15.07 -20.59
C LEU A 324 -18.14 -15.56 -19.72
N ALA A 325 -18.84 -14.65 -19.03
CA ALA A 325 -19.96 -14.98 -18.16
C ALA A 325 -21.21 -15.51 -18.90
N SER A 326 -21.39 -15.15 -20.17
CA SER A 326 -22.55 -15.54 -20.98
C SER A 326 -22.37 -16.84 -21.77
N GLN A 327 -21.26 -17.56 -21.59
CA GLN A 327 -20.98 -18.75 -22.39
C GLN A 327 -21.78 -19.98 -21.94
N ASP A 328 -22.37 -20.65 -22.92
CA ASP A 328 -23.01 -21.95 -22.75
C ASP A 328 -21.97 -23.07 -22.99
N THR A 329 -21.74 -23.88 -21.96
CA THR A 329 -20.78 -25.00 -21.97
C THR A 329 -21.13 -26.10 -22.99
N GLN A 330 -22.37 -26.08 -23.50
CA GLN A 330 -22.87 -27.01 -24.52
C GLN A 330 -22.33 -26.73 -25.93
N LYS A 331 -21.65 -25.59 -26.17
CA LYS A 331 -21.03 -25.24 -27.47
C LYS A 331 -19.50 -25.16 -27.39
N PRO A 332 -18.79 -26.30 -27.53
CA PRO A 332 -17.33 -26.39 -27.42
C PRO A 332 -16.54 -25.38 -28.26
N GLU A 333 -16.98 -25.12 -29.50
CA GLU A 333 -16.26 -24.22 -30.41
C GLU A 333 -16.30 -22.75 -29.97
N LEU A 334 -17.43 -22.30 -29.43
CA LEU A 334 -17.55 -20.92 -28.92
C LEU A 334 -16.69 -20.73 -27.68
N LEU A 335 -16.69 -21.73 -26.79
CA LEU A 335 -15.85 -21.75 -25.60
C LEU A 335 -14.35 -21.69 -25.98
N TYR A 336 -13.92 -22.50 -26.96
CA TYR A 336 -12.55 -22.47 -27.47
C TYR A 336 -12.15 -21.06 -27.95
N ASN A 337 -13.01 -20.41 -28.73
CA ASN A 337 -12.72 -19.07 -29.26
C ASN A 337 -12.62 -18.02 -28.13
N VAL A 338 -13.53 -18.05 -27.15
CA VAL A 338 -13.50 -17.11 -26.01
C VAL A 338 -12.25 -17.29 -25.17
N VAL A 339 -11.84 -18.54 -24.93
CA VAL A 339 -10.62 -18.86 -24.20
C VAL A 339 -9.38 -18.37 -24.94
N LEU A 340 -9.29 -18.66 -26.25
CA LEU A 340 -8.19 -18.20 -27.09
C LEU A 340 -8.11 -16.67 -27.13
N ASP A 341 -9.25 -15.99 -27.33
CA ASP A 341 -9.35 -14.53 -27.33
C ASP A 341 -8.80 -13.95 -26.02
N GLY A 342 -9.15 -14.54 -24.87
CA GLY A 342 -8.70 -14.07 -23.56
C GLY A 342 -7.21 -14.24 -23.34
N ILE A 343 -6.65 -15.40 -23.75
CA ILE A 343 -5.22 -15.67 -23.66
C ILE A 343 -4.42 -14.70 -24.56
N ILE A 344 -4.90 -14.45 -25.78
CA ILE A 344 -4.25 -13.49 -26.70
C ILE A 344 -4.30 -12.08 -26.12
N LEU A 345 -5.46 -11.66 -25.60
CA LEU A 345 -5.63 -10.35 -24.99
C LEU A 345 -4.67 -10.14 -23.81
N LEU A 346 -4.61 -11.11 -22.90
CA LEU A 346 -3.68 -11.11 -21.77
C LEU A 346 -2.21 -11.10 -22.21
N SER A 347 -1.86 -11.88 -23.23
CA SER A 347 -0.52 -11.90 -23.83
C SER A 347 -0.11 -10.52 -24.35
N GLU A 348 -1.01 -9.84 -25.05
CA GLU A 348 -0.76 -8.50 -25.58
C GLU A 348 -0.59 -7.48 -24.46
N TRP A 349 -1.43 -7.53 -23.41
CA TRP A 349 -1.32 -6.66 -22.25
C TRP A 349 0.01 -6.85 -21.51
N LYS A 350 0.35 -8.11 -21.18
CA LYS A 350 1.60 -8.45 -20.50
C LYS A 350 2.83 -8.06 -21.32
N SER A 351 2.81 -8.34 -22.62
CA SER A 351 3.92 -7.97 -23.52
C SER A 351 4.11 -6.46 -23.59
N SER A 352 3.02 -5.70 -23.71
CA SER A 352 3.06 -4.23 -23.81
C SER A 352 3.53 -3.59 -22.50
N LEU A 353 3.09 -4.14 -21.36
CA LEU A 353 3.55 -3.76 -20.04
C LEU A 353 5.07 -3.93 -19.89
N LEU A 354 5.60 -5.11 -20.20
CA LEU A 354 7.04 -5.39 -20.11
C LEU A 354 7.85 -4.52 -21.09
N GLN A 355 7.32 -4.25 -22.28
CA GLN A 355 7.94 -3.37 -23.26
C GLN A 355 8.05 -1.93 -22.74
N TYR A 356 6.99 -1.40 -22.12
CA TYR A 356 7.01 -0.09 -21.49
C TYR A 356 8.03 0.00 -20.34
N ILE A 357 8.08 -1.01 -19.47
CA ILE A 357 9.06 -1.07 -18.37
C ILE A 357 10.49 -1.11 -18.94
N ALA A 358 10.75 -1.95 -19.94
CA ALA A 358 12.05 -2.02 -20.60
C ALA A 358 12.44 -0.69 -21.25
N TRP A 359 11.48 0.04 -21.82
CA TRP A 359 11.72 1.39 -22.34
C TRP A 359 12.21 2.34 -21.25
N LYS A 360 11.60 2.30 -20.05
CA LYS A 360 12.01 3.11 -18.90
C LYS A 360 13.41 2.73 -18.39
N TYR A 361 13.75 1.44 -18.35
CA TYR A 361 15.11 1.00 -17.99
C TYR A 361 16.18 1.47 -18.98
N GLN A 362 15.86 1.50 -20.28
CA GLN A 362 16.80 1.96 -21.31
C GLN A 362 16.94 3.50 -21.35
N HIS A 363 15.88 4.25 -21.03
CA HIS A 363 15.83 5.71 -21.12
C HIS A 363 15.84 6.34 -19.74
N SER A 364 17.04 6.49 -19.19
CA SER A 364 17.26 7.08 -17.87
C SER A 364 17.03 8.60 -17.83
N VAL A 365 16.58 9.10 -16.68
CA VAL A 365 16.44 10.54 -16.43
C VAL A 365 17.82 11.23 -16.36
N SER A 366 17.94 12.41 -16.96
CA SER A 366 19.18 13.20 -16.94
C SER A 366 19.52 13.76 -15.55
N ASN A 367 20.82 14.00 -15.30
CA ASN A 367 21.32 14.55 -14.04
C ASN A 367 20.64 15.89 -13.66
N ASP A 368 20.40 16.77 -14.63
CA ASP A 368 19.75 18.06 -14.40
C ASP A 368 18.34 17.92 -13.86
N ARG A 369 17.59 16.93 -14.37
CA ARG A 369 16.22 16.67 -13.93
C ARG A 369 16.19 15.99 -12.57
N LEU A 370 17.13 15.07 -12.29
CA LEU A 370 17.30 14.46 -10.98
C LEU A 370 17.57 15.50 -9.88
N ALA A 371 18.48 16.44 -10.13
CA ALA A 371 18.80 17.51 -9.18
C ALA A 371 17.57 18.38 -8.85
N ARG A 372 16.73 18.70 -9.85
CA ARG A 372 15.47 19.43 -9.66
C ARG A 372 14.43 18.66 -8.84
N LEU A 373 14.46 17.33 -8.91
CA LEU A 373 13.57 16.44 -8.15
C LEU A 373 14.11 16.11 -6.75
N GLY A 374 15.25 16.70 -6.35
CA GLY A 374 15.85 16.52 -5.03
C GLY A 374 16.59 15.19 -4.85
N ALA A 375 16.99 14.53 -5.93
CA ALA A 375 17.74 13.28 -5.85
C ALA A 375 19.18 13.50 -5.36
N ASN A 376 19.69 12.57 -4.54
CA ASN A 376 21.08 12.60 -4.11
C ASN A 376 21.99 11.97 -5.20
N LEU A 377 22.63 12.81 -6.02
CA LEU A 377 23.52 12.37 -7.10
C LEU A 377 24.77 11.60 -6.62
N SER A 378 25.10 11.67 -5.33
CA SER A 378 26.23 10.92 -4.74
C SER A 378 25.84 9.53 -4.22
N ALA A 379 24.55 9.20 -4.19
CA ALA A 379 24.08 7.92 -3.70
C ALA A 379 24.51 6.77 -4.64
N PRO A 380 24.95 5.62 -4.12
CA PRO A 380 25.35 4.48 -4.95
C PRO A 380 24.16 3.86 -5.70
N SER A 381 22.93 4.10 -5.25
CA SER A 381 21.68 3.65 -5.88
C SER A 381 21.16 4.55 -7.00
N VAL A 382 21.82 5.69 -7.29
CA VAL A 382 21.23 6.71 -8.18
C VAL A 382 21.01 6.23 -9.61
N GLU A 383 21.81 5.27 -10.09
CA GLU A 383 21.66 4.65 -11.41
C GLU A 383 20.39 3.79 -11.52
N TYR A 384 19.91 3.24 -10.40
CA TYR A 384 18.64 2.52 -10.35
C TYR A 384 17.46 3.48 -10.11
N GLU A 385 17.63 4.49 -9.25
CA GLU A 385 16.59 5.48 -8.95
C GLU A 385 16.17 6.30 -10.18
N ARG A 386 17.12 6.60 -11.07
CA ARG A 386 16.85 7.37 -12.30
C ARG A 386 16.03 6.63 -13.34
N VAL A 387 16.03 5.30 -13.31
CA VAL A 387 15.23 4.47 -14.21
C VAL A 387 13.92 4.02 -13.58
N THR A 388 13.84 4.07 -12.25
CA THR A 388 12.64 3.73 -11.47
C THR A 388 11.99 4.98 -10.86
N LYS A 389 12.24 5.28 -9.58
CA LYS A 389 11.61 6.32 -8.76
C LYS A 389 11.36 7.65 -9.48
N TYR A 390 12.34 8.15 -10.23
CA TYR A 390 12.26 9.46 -10.89
C TYR A 390 11.78 9.41 -12.35
N ASN A 391 11.56 8.22 -12.91
CA ASN A 391 11.23 8.02 -14.33
C ASN A 391 9.73 7.87 -14.62
N TYR A 392 8.89 7.86 -13.58
CA TYR A 392 7.44 7.73 -13.71
C TYR A 392 6.72 8.99 -13.20
N SER A 393 5.71 9.41 -13.96
CA SER A 393 4.75 10.43 -13.56
C SER A 393 3.62 9.82 -12.72
N VAL A 394 2.83 10.68 -12.07
CA VAL A 394 1.69 10.29 -11.24
C VAL A 394 0.64 9.52 -12.05
N GLN A 395 0.39 9.94 -13.30
CA GLN A 395 -0.53 9.27 -14.21
C GLN A 395 -0.01 7.90 -14.63
N GLU A 396 1.28 7.80 -14.94
CA GLU A 396 1.92 6.52 -15.32
C GLU A 396 1.90 5.52 -14.17
N TRP A 397 2.17 5.95 -12.93
CA TRP A 397 2.03 5.08 -11.76
C TRP A 397 0.62 4.52 -11.61
N THR A 398 -0.38 5.40 -11.75
CA THR A 398 -1.79 5.03 -11.68
C THR A 398 -2.14 4.01 -12.77
N ALA A 399 -1.77 4.29 -14.02
CA ALA A 399 -2.00 3.36 -15.12
C ALA A 399 -1.30 2.01 -14.91
N LEU A 400 -0.06 2.01 -14.42
CA LEU A 400 0.73 0.80 -14.17
C LEU A 400 0.06 -0.12 -13.16
N ILE A 401 -0.41 0.44 -12.03
CA ILE A 401 -1.12 -0.31 -10.98
C ILE A 401 -2.40 -0.94 -11.56
N ASP A 402 -3.17 -0.18 -12.32
CA ASP A 402 -4.44 -0.64 -12.84
C ASP A 402 -4.28 -1.72 -13.93
N VAL A 403 -3.24 -1.61 -14.77
CA VAL A 403 -2.89 -2.64 -15.74
C VAL A 403 -2.50 -3.95 -15.04
N ILE A 404 -1.67 -3.89 -13.99
CA ILE A 404 -1.29 -5.07 -13.19
C ILE A 404 -2.52 -5.71 -12.55
N ARG A 405 -3.39 -4.89 -11.95
CA ARG A 405 -4.66 -5.33 -11.35
C ARG A 405 -5.54 -6.05 -12.38
N CYS A 406 -5.75 -5.47 -13.56
CA CYS A 406 -6.57 -6.07 -14.61
C CYS A 406 -5.99 -7.40 -15.13
N ILE A 407 -4.67 -7.49 -15.32
CA ILE A 407 -4.01 -8.74 -15.75
C ILE A 407 -4.24 -9.83 -14.69
N LYS A 408 -3.86 -9.57 -13.43
CA LYS A 408 -3.99 -10.56 -12.34
C LYS A 408 -5.45 -10.94 -12.09
N SER A 409 -6.37 -9.97 -12.11
CA SER A 409 -7.80 -10.24 -11.90
C SER A 409 -8.42 -11.09 -13.02
N LEU A 410 -8.07 -10.81 -14.28
CA LEU A 410 -8.57 -11.61 -15.41
C LEU A 410 -7.97 -13.01 -15.43
N VAL A 411 -6.67 -13.15 -15.12
CA VAL A 411 -6.04 -14.47 -14.97
C VAL A 411 -6.72 -15.28 -13.87
N ALA A 412 -6.94 -14.71 -12.69
CA ALA A 412 -7.63 -15.40 -11.59
C ALA A 412 -9.05 -15.84 -12.00
N THR A 413 -9.79 -14.98 -12.72
CA THR A 413 -11.12 -15.29 -13.24
C THR A 413 -11.09 -16.46 -14.23
N LEU A 414 -10.09 -16.48 -15.12
CA LEU A 414 -9.88 -17.55 -16.07
C LEU A 414 -9.47 -18.85 -15.39
N GLN A 415 -8.48 -18.83 -14.49
CA GLN A 415 -8.06 -20.01 -13.71
C GLN A 415 -9.24 -20.61 -12.92
N GLN A 416 -10.07 -19.78 -12.29
CA GLN A 416 -11.29 -20.24 -11.61
C GLN A 416 -12.28 -20.90 -12.57
N THR A 417 -12.39 -20.39 -13.79
CA THR A 417 -13.23 -20.96 -14.84
C THR A 417 -12.65 -22.30 -15.33
N PHE A 418 -11.34 -22.38 -15.61
CA PHE A 418 -10.69 -23.61 -16.10
C PHE A 418 -10.59 -24.71 -15.04
N SER A 419 -10.53 -24.36 -13.76
CA SER A 419 -10.56 -25.31 -12.64
C SER A 419 -11.81 -26.19 -12.66
N GLN A 420 -12.86 -25.78 -13.36
CA GLN A 420 -14.07 -26.57 -13.53
C GLN A 420 -13.86 -27.69 -14.58
N ALA A 421 -13.79 -28.93 -14.11
CA ALA A 421 -13.48 -30.11 -14.94
C ALA A 421 -14.36 -30.27 -16.21
N HIS A 422 -15.60 -29.77 -16.20
CA HIS A 422 -16.49 -29.86 -17.36
C HIS A 422 -16.12 -28.86 -18.48
N ILE A 423 -15.60 -27.69 -18.12
CA ILE A 423 -15.14 -26.66 -19.07
C ILE A 423 -13.89 -27.17 -19.80
N PHE A 424 -12.94 -27.73 -19.06
CA PHE A 424 -11.73 -28.32 -19.63
C PHE A 424 -12.03 -29.48 -20.61
N LYS A 425 -12.97 -30.37 -20.25
CA LYS A 425 -13.42 -31.44 -21.16
C LYS A 425 -14.06 -30.92 -22.44
N SER A 426 -14.83 -29.83 -22.36
CA SER A 426 -15.45 -29.18 -23.52
C SER A 426 -14.38 -28.57 -24.45
N LEU A 427 -13.31 -27.98 -23.90
CA LEU A 427 -12.17 -27.49 -24.70
C LEU A 427 -11.41 -28.61 -25.39
N GLN A 428 -11.15 -29.71 -24.69
CA GLN A 428 -10.52 -30.90 -25.29
C GLN A 428 -11.36 -31.45 -26.44
N GLN A 429 -12.69 -31.47 -26.27
CA GLN A 429 -13.62 -31.88 -27.31
C GLN A 429 -13.61 -30.94 -28.52
N ALA A 430 -13.53 -29.61 -28.31
CA ALA A 430 -13.43 -28.65 -29.41
C ALA A 430 -12.16 -28.87 -30.25
N ILE A 431 -11.01 -29.04 -29.59
CA ILE A 431 -9.73 -29.30 -30.26
C ILE A 431 -9.76 -30.63 -31.00
N TYR A 432 -10.31 -31.67 -30.36
CA TYR A 432 -10.51 -32.98 -30.98
C TYR A 432 -11.32 -32.87 -32.27
N GLN A 433 -12.49 -32.22 -32.21
CA GLN A 433 -13.36 -32.02 -33.37
C GLN A 433 -12.64 -31.28 -34.49
N LYS A 434 -11.92 -30.20 -34.20
CA LYS A 434 -11.14 -29.45 -35.20
C LYS A 434 -10.07 -30.31 -35.89
N VAL A 435 -9.33 -31.14 -35.14
CA VAL A 435 -8.34 -32.07 -35.71
C VAL A 435 -9.00 -33.14 -36.58
N GLN A 436 -10.15 -33.69 -36.15
CA GLN A 436 -10.87 -34.69 -36.92
C GLN A 436 -11.51 -34.11 -38.18
N ILE A 437 -12.12 -32.92 -38.11
CA ILE A 437 -12.64 -32.20 -39.28
C ILE A 437 -11.50 -31.97 -40.28
N TYR A 438 -10.33 -31.55 -39.82
CA TYR A 438 -9.18 -31.38 -40.71
C TYR A 438 -8.80 -32.70 -41.43
N CYS A 439 -8.57 -33.77 -40.68
CA CYS A 439 -8.08 -35.03 -41.24
C CYS A 439 -9.12 -35.73 -42.12
N GLN A 440 -10.37 -35.77 -41.67
CA GLN A 440 -11.44 -36.54 -42.32
C GLN A 440 -12.14 -35.73 -43.41
N HIS A 441 -12.45 -34.45 -43.18
CA HIS A 441 -13.27 -33.65 -44.09
C HIS A 441 -12.43 -32.67 -44.91
N SER A 442 -11.61 -31.81 -44.28
CA SER A 442 -10.88 -30.74 -44.98
C SER A 442 -9.80 -31.27 -45.94
N LEU A 443 -9.16 -32.39 -45.62
CA LEU A 443 -8.20 -33.06 -46.51
C LEU A 443 -8.87 -33.84 -47.65
N LEU A 444 -10.15 -34.19 -47.57
CA LEU A 444 -10.83 -35.03 -48.57
C LEU A 444 -10.85 -34.39 -49.98
N PRO A 445 -11.24 -33.11 -50.16
CA PRO A 445 -11.13 -32.44 -51.45
C PRO A 445 -9.70 -32.37 -52.00
N VAL A 446 -8.73 -32.11 -51.13
CA VAL A 446 -7.31 -32.00 -51.48
C VAL A 446 -6.75 -33.35 -51.95
N LEU A 447 -7.11 -34.43 -51.26
CA LEU A 447 -6.79 -35.81 -51.62
C LEU A 447 -7.39 -36.19 -52.98
N HIS A 448 -8.65 -35.84 -53.22
CA HIS A 448 -9.28 -36.10 -54.51
C HIS A 448 -8.58 -35.35 -55.65
N HIS A 449 -8.24 -34.07 -55.46
CA HIS A 449 -7.52 -33.31 -56.46
C HIS A 449 -6.12 -33.88 -56.72
N ALA A 450 -5.43 -34.34 -55.67
CA ALA A 450 -4.13 -34.98 -55.77
C ALA A 450 -4.19 -36.33 -56.51
N ASP A 451 -5.20 -37.16 -56.22
CA ASP A 451 -5.41 -38.47 -56.88
C ASP A 451 -5.80 -38.33 -58.35
N LYS A 452 -6.80 -37.49 -58.66
CA LYS A 452 -7.27 -37.23 -60.04
C LYS A 452 -6.11 -36.83 -60.96
N LYS A 453 -5.12 -36.14 -60.41
CA LYS A 453 -3.98 -35.62 -61.14
C LYS A 453 -2.68 -36.41 -60.90
N LYS A 454 -2.75 -37.56 -60.22
CA LYS A 454 -1.63 -38.48 -59.90
C LYS A 454 -0.43 -37.78 -59.25
N HIS A 455 -0.71 -36.93 -58.28
CA HIS A 455 0.31 -36.07 -57.69
C HIS A 455 1.17 -36.77 -56.63
N ALA A 456 2.46 -36.43 -56.57
CA ALA A 456 3.43 -37.03 -55.64
C ALA A 456 3.08 -36.81 -54.16
N ALA A 457 2.30 -35.77 -53.83
CA ALA A 457 1.86 -35.48 -52.46
C ALA A 457 0.74 -36.41 -51.95
N LEU A 458 0.13 -37.23 -52.81
CA LEU A 458 -0.97 -38.12 -52.42
C LEU A 458 -0.55 -39.05 -51.27
N LYS A 459 0.66 -39.61 -51.34
CA LYS A 459 1.21 -40.49 -50.29
C LYS A 459 1.26 -39.78 -48.93
N SER A 460 1.82 -38.57 -48.90
CA SER A 460 1.95 -37.77 -47.67
C SER A 460 0.61 -37.29 -47.10
N LEU A 461 -0.38 -37.03 -47.96
CA LEU A 461 -1.75 -36.69 -47.52
C LEU A 461 -2.48 -37.91 -46.89
N ILE A 462 -2.24 -39.11 -47.41
CA ILE A 462 -2.78 -40.36 -46.82
C ILE A 462 -2.10 -40.65 -45.48
N GLU A 463 -0.78 -40.45 -45.40
CA GLU A 463 -0.02 -40.56 -44.15
C GLU A 463 -0.57 -39.62 -43.05
N LEU A 464 -0.90 -38.36 -43.40
CA LEU A 464 -1.54 -37.41 -42.48
C LEU A 464 -2.88 -37.93 -41.92
N ARG A 465 -3.72 -38.52 -42.78
CA ARG A 465 -4.98 -39.13 -42.35
C ARG A 465 -4.75 -40.29 -41.39
N ASN A 466 -3.83 -41.19 -41.71
CA ASN A 466 -3.54 -42.36 -40.88
C ASN A 466 -2.94 -41.99 -39.52
N LEU A 467 -2.30 -40.82 -39.40
CA LEU A 467 -1.62 -40.39 -38.19
C LEU A 467 -2.56 -39.96 -37.06
N ALA A 468 -3.71 -39.34 -37.38
CA ALA A 468 -4.59 -38.74 -36.39
C ALA A 468 -6.09 -38.93 -36.62
N ALA A 469 -6.54 -39.44 -37.78
CA ALA A 469 -7.96 -39.63 -38.02
C ALA A 469 -8.51 -40.81 -37.21
N ASP A 470 -9.52 -40.54 -36.37
CA ASP A 470 -10.28 -41.52 -35.62
C ASP A 470 -11.65 -41.75 -36.29
N TRP A 471 -11.74 -42.83 -37.07
CA TRP A 471 -12.89 -43.10 -37.92
C TRP A 471 -13.98 -43.89 -37.19
N VAL A 472 -15.25 -43.48 -37.37
CA VAL A 472 -16.42 -44.34 -37.05
C VAL A 472 -16.53 -45.47 -38.07
N LYS A 473 -16.43 -45.11 -39.36
CA LYS A 473 -16.37 -46.03 -40.51
C LYS A 473 -15.30 -45.53 -41.46
N PHE A 474 -14.31 -46.37 -41.75
CA PHE A 474 -13.19 -46.01 -42.62
C PHE A 474 -13.40 -46.59 -44.03
N ASP A 475 -13.47 -45.73 -45.03
CA ASP A 475 -13.35 -46.12 -46.45
C ASP A 475 -11.99 -45.65 -46.98
N PRO A 476 -11.04 -46.56 -47.29
CA PRO A 476 -9.71 -46.19 -47.78
C PRO A 476 -9.72 -45.56 -49.19
N ASN A 477 -10.85 -45.56 -49.91
CA ASN A 477 -10.97 -45.01 -51.26
C ASN A 477 -11.99 -43.87 -51.38
N ASP A 478 -12.45 -43.30 -50.26
CA ASP A 478 -13.42 -42.19 -50.22
C ASP A 478 -13.06 -41.01 -51.15
N TYR A 479 -11.77 -40.70 -51.26
CA TYR A 479 -11.24 -39.63 -52.09
C TYR A 479 -11.30 -39.91 -53.59
N LYS A 480 -11.56 -41.16 -54.03
CA LYS A 480 -11.72 -41.53 -55.45
C LYS A 480 -13.13 -41.26 -55.98
N LEU A 481 -14.11 -41.09 -55.10
CA LEU A 481 -15.52 -40.89 -55.45
C LEU A 481 -15.77 -39.49 -56.05
N GLY A 482 -16.80 -39.33 -56.89
CA GLY A 482 -17.22 -38.05 -57.46
C GLY A 482 -17.85 -37.10 -56.42
N ARG A 483 -17.99 -35.80 -56.72
CA ARG A 483 -18.58 -34.82 -55.76
C ARG A 483 -20.00 -35.17 -55.29
N SER A 484 -20.81 -35.80 -56.15
CA SER A 484 -22.18 -36.24 -55.83
C SER A 484 -22.23 -37.47 -54.93
N ASP A 485 -21.20 -38.32 -55.00
CA ASP A 485 -21.19 -39.65 -54.37
C ASP A 485 -20.35 -39.66 -53.08
N ARG A 486 -19.66 -38.55 -52.77
CA ARG A 486 -18.91 -38.38 -51.52
C ARG A 486 -19.85 -38.09 -50.36
N THR A 487 -19.92 -39.01 -49.41
CA THR A 487 -20.54 -38.79 -48.11
C THR A 487 -19.46 -38.47 -47.09
N LEU A 488 -19.65 -37.40 -46.31
CA LEU A 488 -18.75 -37.08 -45.21
C LEU A 488 -18.96 -38.08 -44.08
N SER A 489 -17.88 -38.67 -43.58
CA SER A 489 -17.93 -39.60 -42.46
C SER A 489 -18.38 -38.88 -41.17
N GLU A 490 -19.18 -39.55 -40.35
CA GLU A 490 -19.54 -39.07 -39.02
C GLU A 490 -18.28 -38.97 -38.15
N ILE A 491 -18.15 -37.86 -37.41
CA ILE A 491 -17.02 -37.61 -36.52
C ILE A 491 -17.40 -38.10 -35.11
N ASN A 492 -16.53 -38.92 -34.51
CA ASN A 492 -16.66 -39.33 -33.11
C ASN A 492 -16.73 -38.11 -32.17
N ASN A 493 -17.44 -38.20 -31.05
CA ASN A 493 -17.48 -37.12 -30.07
C ASN A 493 -16.69 -37.48 -28.82
N ARG A 494 -15.37 -37.21 -28.82
CA ARG A 494 -14.47 -37.52 -27.70
C ARG A 494 -13.97 -36.25 -27.02
N SER A 495 -13.91 -36.26 -25.70
CA SER A 495 -13.30 -35.19 -24.89
C SER A 495 -11.83 -35.50 -24.61
N VAL A 496 -11.01 -35.59 -25.66
CA VAL A 496 -9.56 -35.88 -25.54
C VAL A 496 -8.76 -35.07 -26.56
N GLY A 497 -7.77 -34.32 -26.09
CA GLY A 497 -6.86 -33.60 -26.98
C GLY A 497 -5.87 -34.52 -27.71
N PRO A 498 -5.32 -34.11 -28.87
CA PRO A 498 -4.21 -34.83 -29.49
C PRO A 498 -2.98 -34.82 -28.58
N THR A 499 -2.20 -35.90 -28.60
CA THR A 499 -0.90 -35.91 -27.90
C THR A 499 0.07 -34.91 -28.54
N HIS A 500 1.03 -34.43 -27.75
CA HIS A 500 2.03 -33.46 -28.22
C HIS A 500 2.77 -33.95 -29.49
N SER A 501 3.17 -35.22 -29.51
CA SER A 501 3.87 -35.83 -30.64
C SER A 501 2.98 -35.97 -31.88
N GLN A 502 1.71 -36.37 -31.72
CA GLN A 502 0.74 -36.41 -32.82
C GLN A 502 0.54 -35.03 -33.44
N LEU A 503 0.34 -34.01 -32.60
CA LEU A 503 0.14 -32.64 -33.07
C LEU A 503 1.39 -32.08 -33.76
N GLN A 504 2.58 -32.32 -33.21
CA GLN A 504 3.84 -31.91 -33.85
C GLN A 504 4.02 -32.58 -35.21
N LYS A 505 3.80 -33.89 -35.32
CA LYS A 505 3.90 -34.61 -36.60
C LYS A 505 2.88 -34.09 -37.61
N LEU A 506 1.61 -33.93 -37.21
CA LEU A 506 0.57 -33.33 -38.04
C LEU A 506 1.02 -31.99 -38.62
N ARG A 507 1.48 -31.08 -37.75
CA ARG A 507 1.93 -29.74 -38.15
C ARG A 507 3.12 -29.79 -39.11
N THR A 508 4.14 -30.59 -38.82
CA THR A 508 5.34 -30.73 -39.65
C THR A 508 5.01 -31.30 -41.04
N HIS A 509 4.19 -32.35 -41.11
CA HIS A 509 3.77 -32.93 -42.38
C HIS A 509 2.86 -31.97 -43.17
N THR A 510 1.95 -31.24 -42.51
CA THR A 510 1.13 -30.21 -43.16
C THR A 510 1.99 -29.07 -43.72
N GLN A 511 2.97 -28.58 -42.96
CA GLN A 511 3.92 -27.55 -43.40
C GLN A 511 4.70 -27.99 -44.65
N ALA A 512 5.20 -29.23 -44.65
CA ALA A 512 5.95 -29.78 -45.76
C ALA A 512 5.17 -29.86 -47.07
N LEU A 513 3.84 -30.00 -46.99
CA LEU A 513 3.00 -30.03 -48.18
C LEU A 513 2.94 -28.68 -48.88
N PHE A 514 2.83 -27.54 -48.16
CA PHE A 514 2.67 -26.23 -48.79
C PHE A 514 3.97 -25.40 -48.93
N ASP A 515 5.09 -25.87 -48.39
CA ASP A 515 6.39 -25.21 -48.55
C ASP A 515 6.81 -25.13 -50.04
N LYS A 516 7.63 -24.14 -50.40
CA LYS A 516 8.15 -23.97 -51.77
C LYS A 516 9.06 -25.11 -52.19
N ARG A 517 9.78 -25.72 -51.23
CA ARG A 517 10.61 -26.91 -51.42
C ARG A 517 9.82 -28.21 -51.28
N GLY A 518 8.54 -28.10 -50.94
CA GLY A 518 7.61 -29.21 -50.75
C GLY A 518 7.04 -29.76 -52.05
N THR A 519 6.45 -30.94 -51.96
CA THR A 519 5.93 -31.70 -53.10
C THR A 519 4.79 -30.98 -53.83
N MET A 520 3.93 -30.22 -53.14
CA MET A 520 2.80 -29.51 -53.80
C MET A 520 3.19 -28.22 -54.53
N LYS A 521 4.40 -27.68 -54.37
CA LYS A 521 4.84 -26.50 -55.14
C LYS A 521 5.96 -26.80 -56.12
N ALA A 522 6.82 -27.78 -55.84
CA ALA A 522 7.95 -28.12 -56.70
C ALA A 522 7.55 -28.82 -58.02
N SER A 523 6.36 -29.46 -58.08
CA SER A 523 5.92 -30.27 -59.23
C SER A 523 4.71 -29.71 -59.99
N TRP A 524 4.10 -28.61 -59.51
CA TRP A 524 2.93 -28.00 -60.13
C TRP A 524 3.30 -26.72 -60.87
N GLY A 525 3.60 -26.85 -62.17
CA GLY A 525 3.74 -25.70 -63.08
C GLY A 525 2.46 -24.85 -63.18
N ILE A 526 2.59 -23.69 -63.83
CA ILE A 526 1.71 -22.50 -63.91
C ILE A 526 0.23 -22.71 -64.33
N LEU A 527 -0.29 -23.94 -64.43
CA LEU A 527 -1.57 -24.26 -65.10
C LEU A 527 -2.65 -24.91 -64.22
N SER A 528 -2.86 -24.52 -62.96
CA SER A 528 -4.09 -24.97 -62.27
C SER A 528 -4.65 -24.04 -61.19
N GLY A 529 -5.89 -23.57 -61.38
CA GLY A 529 -6.58 -22.57 -60.55
C GLY A 529 -7.12 -23.05 -59.19
N ASN A 530 -7.05 -24.34 -58.86
CA ASN A 530 -7.53 -24.88 -57.57
C ASN A 530 -6.40 -25.11 -56.53
N ILE A 531 -5.15 -24.80 -56.86
CA ILE A 531 -4.01 -24.99 -55.94
C ILE A 531 -4.06 -24.00 -54.77
N ASP A 532 -4.44 -22.75 -55.05
CA ASP A 532 -4.45 -21.71 -54.03
C ASP A 532 -5.50 -21.98 -52.96
N SER A 533 -6.66 -22.56 -53.32
CA SER A 533 -7.67 -22.98 -52.34
C SER A 533 -7.17 -24.12 -51.46
N ASP A 534 -6.53 -25.13 -52.04
CA ASP A 534 -6.03 -26.31 -51.31
C ASP A 534 -4.87 -25.92 -50.37
N ILE A 535 -3.96 -25.05 -50.82
CA ILE A 535 -2.89 -24.49 -49.98
C ILE A 535 -3.47 -23.64 -48.84
N THR A 536 -4.54 -22.89 -49.10
CA THR A 536 -5.20 -22.06 -48.07
C THR A 536 -5.78 -22.93 -46.96
N VAL A 537 -6.39 -24.07 -47.29
CA VAL A 537 -6.88 -25.06 -46.30
C VAL A 537 -5.73 -25.58 -45.42
N LEU A 538 -4.61 -25.98 -46.04
CA LEU A 538 -3.44 -26.49 -45.29
C LEU A 538 -2.83 -25.41 -44.38
N LYS A 539 -2.70 -24.18 -44.87
CA LYS A 539 -2.19 -23.05 -44.08
C LYS A 539 -3.12 -22.65 -42.95
N SER A 540 -4.43 -22.66 -43.18
CA SER A 540 -5.43 -22.33 -42.15
C SER A 540 -5.28 -23.26 -40.95
N PHE A 541 -5.24 -24.57 -41.18
CA PHE A 541 -5.01 -25.55 -40.12
C PHE A 541 -3.63 -25.39 -39.48
N TYR A 542 -2.59 -25.13 -40.27
CA TYR A 542 -1.24 -24.93 -39.73
C TYR A 542 -1.14 -23.73 -38.77
N TYR A 543 -1.83 -22.62 -39.05
CA TYR A 543 -1.83 -21.49 -38.13
C TYR A 543 -2.76 -21.72 -36.92
N GLU A 544 -3.94 -22.28 -37.15
CA GLU A 544 -4.91 -22.53 -36.07
C GLU A 544 -4.38 -23.56 -35.05
N SER A 545 -3.77 -24.65 -35.54
CA SER A 545 -3.25 -25.73 -34.69
C SER A 545 -2.03 -25.34 -33.85
N PHE A 546 -1.50 -24.12 -34.02
CA PHE A 546 -0.40 -23.61 -33.20
C PHE A 546 -0.85 -23.44 -31.74
N PHE A 547 -2.10 -23.00 -31.55
CA PHE A 547 -2.65 -22.71 -30.23
C PHE A 547 -3.20 -23.95 -29.51
N TYR A 548 -3.38 -25.08 -30.19
CA TYR A 548 -3.98 -26.28 -29.57
C TYR A 548 -3.15 -26.81 -28.40
N ALA A 549 -1.83 -26.95 -28.56
CA ALA A 549 -0.96 -27.36 -27.45
C ALA A 549 -0.98 -26.33 -26.31
N LYS A 550 -1.04 -25.05 -26.64
CA LYS A 550 -1.04 -23.95 -25.67
C LYS A 550 -2.31 -23.96 -24.83
N ILE A 551 -3.48 -24.13 -25.46
CA ILE A 551 -4.77 -24.20 -24.77
C ILE A 551 -4.90 -25.46 -23.92
N LEU A 552 -4.33 -26.59 -24.35
CA LEU A 552 -4.30 -27.81 -23.54
C LEU A 552 -3.44 -27.67 -22.27
N HIS A 553 -2.48 -26.74 -22.26
CA HIS A 553 -1.63 -26.39 -21.14
C HIS A 553 -1.88 -24.95 -20.64
N VAL A 554 -3.14 -24.53 -20.65
CA VAL A 554 -3.53 -23.15 -20.34
C VAL A 554 -3.09 -22.71 -18.94
N ASP A 555 -3.10 -23.60 -17.95
CA ASP A 555 -2.73 -23.26 -16.57
C ASP A 555 -1.30 -22.71 -16.49
N SER A 556 -0.33 -23.40 -17.10
CA SER A 556 1.06 -22.94 -17.15
C SER A 556 1.23 -21.58 -17.84
N ILE A 557 0.40 -21.30 -18.85
CA ILE A 557 0.45 -20.04 -19.60
C ILE A 557 -0.13 -18.90 -18.77
N LEU A 558 -1.22 -19.17 -18.05
CA LEU A 558 -1.85 -18.20 -17.17
C LEU A 558 -0.93 -17.85 -16.00
N ASP A 559 -0.24 -18.84 -15.43
CA ASP A 559 0.77 -18.64 -14.40
C ASP A 559 1.90 -17.72 -14.92
N ASP A 560 2.48 -18.04 -16.09
CA ASP A 560 3.51 -17.22 -16.75
C ASP A 560 3.06 -15.78 -17.06
N ILE A 561 1.79 -15.59 -17.43
CA ILE A 561 1.22 -14.26 -17.72
C ILE A 561 1.02 -13.45 -16.44
N SER A 562 0.58 -14.12 -15.37
CA SER A 562 0.31 -13.49 -14.06
C SER A 562 1.57 -13.11 -13.30
N ASP A 563 2.71 -13.74 -13.60
CA ASP A 563 4.00 -13.49 -12.99
C ASP A 563 4.47 -12.05 -13.22
N CYS A 564 4.39 -11.19 -12.21
CA CYS A 564 4.89 -9.82 -12.20
C CYS A 564 6.22 -9.65 -11.46
N SER A 565 6.94 -10.75 -11.18
CA SER A 565 8.20 -10.75 -10.43
C SER A 565 9.33 -9.93 -11.06
N ASP A 566 9.30 -9.69 -12.37
CA ASP A 566 10.26 -8.82 -13.08
C ASP A 566 10.34 -7.41 -12.48
N LEU A 567 9.31 -6.97 -11.75
CA LEU A 567 9.29 -5.68 -11.05
C LEU A 567 10.18 -5.68 -9.79
N TRP A 568 10.39 -6.83 -9.15
CA TRP A 568 11.19 -6.92 -7.92
C TRP A 568 12.69 -7.16 -8.22
N PHE A 569 12.99 -8.04 -9.17
CA PHE A 569 14.35 -8.45 -9.51
C PHE A 569 15.19 -7.29 -10.07
N ARG A 570 16.43 -7.18 -9.59
CA ARG A 570 17.34 -6.05 -9.88
C ARG A 570 18.82 -6.43 -9.91
N GLU A 571 19.14 -7.69 -10.22
CA GLU A 571 20.52 -8.22 -10.20
C GLU A 571 21.46 -7.53 -11.19
N PHE A 572 20.95 -7.03 -12.32
CA PHE A 572 21.75 -6.29 -13.28
C PHE A 572 22.19 -4.94 -12.68
N TYR A 573 21.27 -4.21 -12.07
CA TYR A 573 21.61 -2.92 -11.45
C TYR A 573 22.46 -3.08 -10.18
N LEU A 574 22.29 -4.15 -9.40
CA LEU A 574 23.18 -4.46 -8.28
C LEU A 574 24.62 -4.75 -8.74
N GLU A 575 24.77 -5.47 -9.85
CA GLU A 575 26.10 -5.70 -10.43
C GLU A 575 26.72 -4.41 -10.99
N LEU A 576 25.91 -3.52 -11.57
CA LEU A 576 26.37 -2.24 -12.11
C LEU A 576 26.85 -1.29 -11.00
N THR A 577 26.08 -1.14 -9.91
CA THR A 577 26.37 -0.20 -8.81
C THR A 577 27.29 -0.78 -7.74
N LYS A 578 27.54 -2.10 -7.77
CA LYS A 578 28.30 -2.84 -6.74
C LYS A 578 27.65 -2.83 -5.35
N CYS A 579 26.35 -2.51 -5.28
CA CYS A 579 25.57 -2.64 -4.05
C CYS A 579 25.24 -4.11 -3.75
N ILE A 580 25.06 -4.43 -2.46
CA ILE A 580 24.59 -5.76 -2.02
C ILE A 580 23.08 -5.90 -2.27
N GLN A 581 22.34 -4.87 -1.87
CA GLN A 581 20.90 -4.71 -2.10
C GLN A 581 20.54 -3.22 -2.05
N PHE A 582 19.39 -2.86 -2.62
CA PHE A 582 18.80 -1.53 -2.56
C PHE A 582 17.77 -1.41 -1.43
N PRO A 583 17.58 -0.21 -0.87
CA PRO A 583 16.62 0.00 0.20
C PRO A 583 15.16 -0.06 -0.35
N ILE A 584 14.19 -0.30 0.54
CA ILE A 584 12.81 -0.62 0.12
C ILE A 584 12.09 0.56 -0.56
N GLU A 585 12.48 1.80 -0.27
CA GLU A 585 11.87 3.02 -0.81
C GLU A 585 12.12 3.20 -2.31
N ILE A 586 13.01 2.38 -2.88
CA ILE A 586 13.31 2.37 -4.32
C ILE A 586 12.97 1.01 -4.95
N SER A 587 12.32 0.11 -4.20
CA SER A 587 11.77 -1.15 -4.71
C SER A 587 10.44 -0.89 -5.42
N MET A 588 10.27 -1.40 -6.66
CA MET A 588 9.07 -1.12 -7.46
C MET A 588 7.77 -1.59 -6.79
N PRO A 589 7.67 -2.80 -6.19
CA PRO A 589 6.45 -3.21 -5.50
C PRO A 589 6.06 -2.24 -4.37
N TRP A 590 7.03 -1.78 -3.56
CA TRP A 590 6.77 -0.82 -2.50
C TRP A 590 6.37 0.57 -3.04
N MET A 591 7.08 1.09 -4.04
CA MET A 591 6.73 2.38 -4.66
C MET A 591 5.31 2.38 -5.24
N LEU A 592 4.86 1.25 -5.80
CA LEU A 592 3.49 1.08 -6.29
C LEU A 592 2.48 1.13 -5.14
N MET A 593 2.74 0.43 -4.04
CA MET A 593 1.86 0.42 -2.86
C MET A 593 1.82 1.80 -2.17
N GLU A 594 2.97 2.45 -2.01
CA GLU A 594 3.07 3.80 -1.44
C GLU A 594 2.29 4.82 -2.27
N HIS A 595 2.30 4.70 -3.61
CA HIS A 595 1.49 5.55 -4.49
C HIS A 595 -0.02 5.32 -4.27
N VAL A 596 -0.49 4.08 -4.14
CA VAL A 596 -1.91 3.78 -3.82
C VAL A 596 -2.30 4.38 -2.47
N LEU A 597 -1.42 4.28 -1.48
CA LEU A 597 -1.62 4.92 -0.19
C LEU A 597 -1.74 6.43 -0.38
N THR A 598 -0.68 7.12 -0.81
CA THR A 598 -0.64 8.60 -0.93
C THR A 598 -1.72 9.21 -1.83
N LYS A 599 -2.07 8.55 -2.94
CA LYS A 599 -3.03 9.08 -3.93
C LYS A 599 -4.06 8.00 -4.30
N PRO A 600 -5.14 7.85 -3.52
CA PRO A 600 -6.16 6.82 -3.77
C PRO A 600 -7.13 7.25 -4.89
N SER A 601 -6.60 7.48 -6.09
CA SER A 601 -7.39 7.59 -7.32
C SER A 601 -7.97 6.22 -7.69
N ILE A 602 -7.18 5.16 -7.48
CA ILE A 602 -7.56 3.76 -7.59
C ILE A 602 -7.95 3.24 -6.20
N GLY A 603 -8.90 2.31 -6.12
CA GLY A 603 -9.34 1.70 -4.86
C GLY A 603 -8.20 0.97 -4.13
N TYR A 604 -8.32 0.87 -2.80
CA TYR A 604 -7.33 0.18 -1.95
C TYR A 604 -7.30 -1.34 -2.15
N ASP A 605 -8.29 -1.91 -2.85
CA ASP A 605 -8.29 -3.30 -3.31
C ASP A 605 -7.08 -3.64 -4.19
N SER A 606 -6.53 -2.64 -4.89
CA SER A 606 -5.32 -2.79 -5.70
C SER A 606 -4.10 -3.22 -4.87
N LEU A 607 -4.06 -2.88 -3.58
CA LEU A 607 -2.95 -3.26 -2.70
C LEU A 607 -2.77 -4.79 -2.63
N LEU A 608 -3.85 -5.56 -2.70
CA LEU A 608 -3.76 -7.03 -2.64
C LEU A 608 -3.07 -7.61 -3.87
N PHE A 609 -3.35 -7.06 -5.06
CA PHE A 609 -2.70 -7.48 -6.30
C PHE A 609 -1.23 -7.05 -6.36
N LEU A 610 -0.87 -5.96 -5.68
CA LEU A 610 0.52 -5.51 -5.59
C LEU A 610 1.33 -6.34 -4.58
N LEU A 611 0.72 -6.75 -3.46
CA LEU A 611 1.35 -7.69 -2.53
C LEU A 611 1.66 -9.03 -3.19
N ASP A 612 0.83 -9.46 -4.14
CA ASP A 612 1.02 -10.69 -4.90
C ASP A 612 2.29 -10.69 -5.77
N ILE A 613 2.87 -9.51 -6.06
CA ILE A 613 4.18 -9.42 -6.74
C ILE A 613 5.28 -10.10 -5.90
N TYR A 614 5.18 -10.07 -4.56
CA TYR A 614 6.11 -10.79 -3.69
C TYR A 614 5.89 -12.30 -3.75
N ASN A 615 4.65 -12.77 -3.92
CA ASN A 615 4.38 -14.20 -4.15
C ASN A 615 5.03 -14.66 -5.45
N ASP A 616 4.87 -13.89 -6.53
CA ASP A 616 5.49 -14.17 -7.82
C ASP A 616 7.03 -14.22 -7.70
N ALA A 617 7.62 -13.23 -7.02
CA ALA A 617 9.07 -13.16 -6.83
C ALA A 617 9.61 -14.32 -5.99
N ALA A 618 8.87 -14.74 -4.96
CA ALA A 618 9.23 -15.88 -4.13
C ALA A 618 9.12 -17.21 -4.87
N ASP A 619 8.02 -17.44 -5.61
CA ASP A 619 7.84 -18.65 -6.41
C ASP A 619 8.93 -18.76 -7.48
N ARG A 620 9.23 -17.67 -8.20
CA ARG A 620 10.31 -17.64 -9.19
C ARG A 620 11.69 -17.85 -8.56
N SER A 621 11.93 -17.31 -7.36
CA SER A 621 13.20 -17.51 -6.63
C SER A 621 13.42 -18.98 -6.24
N LEU A 622 12.37 -19.67 -5.79
CA LEU A 622 12.46 -21.05 -5.32
C LEU A 622 12.37 -22.09 -6.45
N ARG A 623 11.41 -21.95 -7.37
CA ARG A 623 11.09 -22.96 -8.40
C ARG A 623 11.85 -22.78 -9.70
N THR A 624 12.11 -21.54 -10.09
CA THR A 624 12.74 -21.22 -11.39
C THR A 624 14.23 -20.92 -11.24
N LEU A 625 14.61 -20.06 -10.29
CA LEU A 625 16.00 -19.66 -10.05
C LEU A 625 16.74 -20.64 -9.13
N GLU A 626 16.01 -21.41 -8.31
CA GLU A 626 16.57 -22.36 -7.33
C GLU A 626 17.57 -21.69 -6.36
N GLN A 627 17.33 -20.43 -5.95
CA GLN A 627 18.24 -19.66 -5.08
C GLN A 627 17.57 -19.29 -3.75
N GLN A 628 18.16 -19.76 -2.64
CA GLN A 628 17.70 -19.46 -1.28
C GLN A 628 17.87 -17.98 -0.92
N PHE A 629 19.05 -17.40 -1.17
CA PHE A 629 19.33 -16.01 -0.76
C PHE A 629 18.38 -14.98 -1.41
N LEU A 630 17.88 -15.26 -2.62
CA LEU A 630 16.88 -14.40 -3.26
C LEU A 630 15.53 -14.49 -2.55
N TYR A 631 15.12 -15.71 -2.16
CA TYR A 631 13.92 -15.88 -1.35
C TYR A 631 14.06 -15.19 0.01
N ASP A 632 15.22 -15.31 0.67
CA ASP A 632 15.48 -14.65 1.96
C ASP A 632 15.37 -13.12 1.83
N GLU A 633 15.87 -12.55 0.73
CA GLU A 633 15.74 -11.11 0.43
C GLU A 633 14.29 -10.71 0.11
N VAL A 634 13.56 -11.51 -0.67
CA VAL A 634 12.12 -11.29 -0.94
C VAL A 634 11.33 -11.33 0.36
N GLU A 635 11.57 -12.31 1.22
CA GLU A 635 10.89 -12.49 2.49
C GLU A 635 11.17 -11.33 3.45
N ALA A 636 12.44 -10.93 3.59
CA ALA A 636 12.81 -9.80 4.43
C ALA A 636 12.15 -8.49 3.96
N GLU A 637 12.16 -8.22 2.64
CA GLU A 637 11.51 -7.04 2.08
C GLU A 637 9.98 -7.10 2.26
N ALA A 638 9.35 -8.22 1.93
CA ALA A 638 7.91 -8.39 2.04
C ALA A 638 7.42 -8.22 3.48
N ASN A 639 8.13 -8.76 4.48
CA ASN A 639 7.79 -8.60 5.88
C ASN A 639 7.82 -7.11 6.29
N LEU A 640 8.92 -6.41 5.98
CA LEU A 640 9.06 -4.99 6.32
C LEU A 640 8.01 -4.11 5.61
N CYS A 641 7.82 -4.34 4.31
CA CYS A 641 6.80 -3.64 3.53
C CYS A 641 5.39 -3.94 4.04
N PHE A 642 5.10 -5.17 4.44
CA PHE A 642 3.79 -5.55 4.98
C PHE A 642 3.51 -4.89 6.33
N GLU A 643 4.48 -4.87 7.26
CA GLU A 643 4.36 -4.15 8.52
C GLU A 643 4.11 -2.65 8.31
N GLN A 644 4.88 -2.02 7.42
CA GLN A 644 4.69 -0.61 7.07
C GLN A 644 3.33 -0.36 6.39
N LEU A 645 2.91 -1.26 5.51
CA LEU A 645 1.61 -1.19 4.86
C LEU A 645 0.48 -1.25 5.88
N VAL A 646 0.50 -2.23 6.79
CA VAL A 646 -0.51 -2.39 7.84
C VAL A 646 -0.56 -1.15 8.73
N PHE A 647 0.60 -0.63 9.15
CA PHE A 647 0.68 0.58 9.96
C PHE A 647 0.07 1.80 9.24
N LEU A 648 0.51 2.10 8.02
CA LEU A 648 0.05 3.25 7.24
C LEU A 648 -1.42 3.13 6.86
N LEU A 649 -1.87 1.93 6.46
CA LEU A 649 -3.25 1.66 6.13
C LEU A 649 -4.15 1.82 7.35
N SER A 650 -3.76 1.28 8.51
CA SER A 650 -4.53 1.38 9.75
C SER A 650 -4.64 2.83 10.23
N ASP A 651 -3.56 3.60 10.17
CA ASP A 651 -3.58 5.04 10.51
C ASP A 651 -4.56 5.80 9.59
N ARG A 652 -4.58 5.50 8.30
CA ARG A 652 -5.49 6.13 7.33
C ARG A 652 -6.94 5.70 7.52
N VAL A 653 -7.18 4.42 7.82
CA VAL A 653 -8.52 3.90 8.17
C VAL A 653 -9.01 4.65 9.41
N TYR A 654 -8.20 4.68 10.47
CA TYR A 654 -8.53 5.37 11.71
C TYR A 654 -8.85 6.86 11.47
N MET A 655 -7.94 7.59 10.83
CA MET A 655 -8.13 9.01 10.51
C MET A 655 -9.33 9.27 9.61
N HIS A 656 -9.62 8.37 8.67
CA HIS A 656 -10.81 8.48 7.83
C HIS A 656 -12.10 8.39 8.64
N PHE A 657 -12.24 7.34 9.46
CA PHE A 657 -13.42 7.16 10.31
C PHE A 657 -13.51 8.23 11.40
N LYS A 658 -12.38 8.73 11.89
CA LYS A 658 -12.33 9.86 12.83
C LYS A 658 -12.90 11.14 12.23
N ASN A 659 -12.53 11.45 10.98
CA ASN A 659 -13.12 12.57 10.26
C ASN A 659 -14.62 12.39 10.01
N ILE A 660 -15.09 11.15 9.79
CA ILE A 660 -16.55 10.86 9.67
C ILE A 660 -17.25 11.11 11.01
N GLY A 661 -16.70 10.61 12.12
CA GLY A 661 -17.23 10.85 13.47
C GLY A 661 -17.31 12.35 13.78
N ALA A 662 -16.22 13.08 13.53
CA ALA A 662 -16.15 14.54 13.69
C ALA A 662 -17.19 15.28 12.84
N SER A 663 -17.35 14.90 11.56
CA SER A 663 -18.34 15.52 10.67
C SER A 663 -19.78 15.29 11.11
N SER A 664 -20.08 14.09 11.64
CA SER A 664 -21.44 13.75 12.08
C SER A 664 -21.95 14.69 13.19
N LEU A 665 -21.03 15.15 14.04
CA LEU A 665 -21.31 16.03 15.17
C LEU A 665 -21.39 17.52 14.79
N LEU A 666 -20.82 17.91 13.65
CA LEU A 666 -20.84 19.29 13.15
C LEU A 666 -21.98 19.57 12.16
N GLU A 667 -22.83 18.58 11.84
CA GLU A 667 -23.92 18.67 10.86
C GLU A 667 -23.45 19.12 9.44
N ASN A 668 -22.15 19.02 9.17
CA ASN A 668 -21.58 19.35 7.86
C ASN A 668 -21.72 18.14 6.93
N SER A 669 -22.11 18.38 5.67
CA SER A 669 -22.21 17.36 4.61
C SER A 669 -20.82 16.96 4.09
N PHE A 670 -20.05 16.26 4.93
CA PHE A 670 -18.90 15.54 4.41
C PHE A 670 -19.40 14.45 3.45
N ASN A 671 -18.81 14.36 2.26
CA ASN A 671 -19.12 13.33 1.26
C ASN A 671 -18.66 11.94 1.75
N THR A 672 -19.36 11.40 2.74
CA THR A 672 -19.09 10.12 3.41
C THR A 672 -19.26 8.93 2.46
N VAL A 673 -20.20 9.01 1.52
CA VAL A 673 -20.63 7.88 0.67
C VAL A 673 -19.58 7.45 -0.38
N SER A 674 -18.78 8.38 -0.92
CA SER A 674 -17.81 8.05 -1.99
C SER A 674 -16.48 7.48 -1.48
N LEU A 675 -16.11 7.77 -0.23
CA LEU A 675 -14.84 7.33 0.38
C LEU A 675 -14.99 6.02 1.16
N LEU A 676 -16.15 5.76 1.78
CA LEU A 676 -16.42 4.51 2.51
C LEU A 676 -16.28 3.25 1.63
N LYS A 677 -16.70 3.34 0.36
CA LYS A 677 -16.56 2.24 -0.61
C LYS A 677 -15.09 1.86 -0.88
N LYS A 678 -14.13 2.74 -0.59
CA LYS A 678 -12.71 2.50 -0.91
C LYS A 678 -12.02 1.54 0.06
N PHE A 679 -12.45 1.50 1.33
CA PHE A 679 -11.85 0.66 2.36
C PHE A 679 -12.62 -0.64 2.60
N GLU A 680 -13.90 -0.71 2.21
CA GLU A 680 -14.79 -1.84 2.49
C GLU A 680 -14.23 -3.19 2.07
N TYR A 681 -13.63 -3.29 0.87
CA TYR A 681 -13.07 -4.54 0.39
C TYR A 681 -11.86 -4.99 1.23
N VAL A 682 -10.97 -4.06 1.59
CA VAL A 682 -9.75 -4.34 2.35
C VAL A 682 -10.07 -4.71 3.80
N LEU A 683 -11.03 -4.02 4.41
CA LEU A 683 -11.47 -4.30 5.77
C LEU A 683 -12.20 -5.65 5.90
N ARG A 684 -12.64 -6.26 4.80
CA ARG A 684 -13.28 -7.59 4.82
C ARG A 684 -12.31 -8.75 4.60
N GLN A 685 -11.01 -8.47 4.39
CA GLN A 685 -10.04 -9.51 4.11
C GLN A 685 -9.54 -10.18 5.38
N ASN A 686 -10.01 -11.40 5.61
CA ASN A 686 -9.60 -12.21 6.77
C ASN A 686 -8.58 -13.30 6.40
N HIS A 687 -8.25 -13.42 5.11
CA HIS A 687 -7.41 -14.51 4.60
C HIS A 687 -6.63 -14.08 3.36
N ILE A 688 -5.55 -13.34 3.56
CA ILE A 688 -4.63 -12.96 2.48
C ILE A 688 -3.47 -13.96 2.46
N SER A 689 -3.17 -14.49 1.28
CA SER A 689 -1.99 -15.34 1.06
C SER A 689 -0.78 -14.49 0.70
N VAL A 690 0.21 -14.43 1.58
CA VAL A 690 1.50 -13.75 1.33
C VAL A 690 2.63 -14.70 1.72
N LEU A 691 3.49 -15.05 0.76
CA LEU A 691 4.63 -15.96 0.92
C LEU A 691 4.23 -17.32 1.54
N GLY A 692 3.07 -17.84 1.14
CA GLY A 692 2.51 -19.09 1.67
C GLY A 692 1.92 -19.00 3.07
N ARG A 693 1.93 -17.82 3.70
CA ARG A 693 1.27 -17.55 4.98
C ARG A 693 -0.14 -17.04 4.73
N TYR A 694 -1.04 -17.41 5.62
CA TYR A 694 -2.39 -16.89 5.64
C TYR A 694 -2.52 -15.84 6.73
N ILE A 695 -2.75 -14.60 6.33
CA ILE A 695 -2.77 -13.44 7.22
C ILE A 695 -4.18 -12.87 7.29
N ASP A 696 -4.66 -12.67 8.52
CA ASP A 696 -5.90 -11.97 8.80
C ASP A 696 -5.62 -10.46 8.88
N LEU A 697 -5.85 -9.76 7.77
CA LEU A 697 -5.64 -8.32 7.70
C LEU A 697 -6.67 -7.55 8.53
N ASN A 698 -7.90 -8.06 8.64
CA ASN A 698 -8.93 -7.45 9.49
C ASN A 698 -8.49 -7.42 10.95
N GLN A 699 -7.94 -8.52 11.46
CA GLN A 699 -7.45 -8.59 12.84
C GLN A 699 -6.26 -7.63 13.06
N LEU A 700 -5.28 -7.60 12.15
CA LEU A 700 -4.13 -6.70 12.28
C LEU A 700 -4.55 -5.22 12.26
N ILE A 701 -5.48 -4.84 11.38
CA ILE A 701 -6.04 -3.48 11.35
C ILE A 701 -6.80 -3.21 12.65
N THR A 702 -7.57 -4.18 13.16
CA THR A 702 -8.30 -4.06 14.43
C THR A 702 -7.36 -3.74 15.58
N ASP A 703 -6.25 -4.48 15.72
CA ASP A 703 -5.28 -4.29 16.80
C ASP A 703 -4.62 -2.90 16.73
N HIS A 704 -4.24 -2.44 15.53
CA HIS A 704 -3.68 -1.09 15.35
C HIS A 704 -4.70 0.01 15.61
N VAL A 705 -5.94 -0.13 15.13
CA VAL A 705 -7.02 0.84 15.36
C VAL A 705 -7.36 0.90 16.86
N LEU A 706 -7.38 -0.24 17.55
CA LEU A 706 -7.59 -0.31 18.99
C LEU A 706 -6.49 0.44 19.74
N ALA A 707 -5.22 0.25 19.36
CA ALA A 707 -4.11 1.00 19.93
C ALA A 707 -4.22 2.51 19.65
N SER A 708 -4.67 2.92 18.47
CA SER A 708 -4.90 4.33 18.13
C SER A 708 -6.03 4.96 18.95
N ILE A 709 -7.15 4.25 19.16
CA ILE A 709 -8.26 4.72 20.01
C ILE A 709 -7.78 4.89 21.46
N THR A 710 -7.07 3.89 21.97
CA THR A 710 -6.54 3.90 23.35
C THR A 710 -5.55 5.04 23.55
N LYS A 711 -4.63 5.22 22.60
CA LYS A 711 -3.68 6.35 22.60
C LYS A 711 -4.37 7.70 22.55
N ASP A 712 -5.46 7.84 21.77
CA ASP A 712 -6.23 9.07 21.73
C ASP A 712 -6.94 9.34 23.06
N LEU A 713 -7.51 8.32 23.71
CA LEU A 713 -8.08 8.43 25.06
C LEU A 713 -7.01 8.86 26.08
N GLU A 714 -5.82 8.25 26.05
CA GLU A 714 -4.68 8.63 26.90
C GLU A 714 -4.23 10.08 26.64
N THR A 715 -4.17 10.49 25.38
CA THR A 715 -3.78 11.85 25.00
C THR A 715 -4.83 12.86 25.45
N SER A 716 -6.11 12.52 25.35
CA SER A 716 -7.24 13.33 25.82
C SER A 716 -7.21 13.56 27.33
N ILE A 717 -6.98 12.51 28.13
CA ILE A 717 -6.90 12.65 29.59
C ILE A 717 -5.60 13.37 30.02
N HIS A 718 -4.46 13.05 29.39
CA HIS A 718 -3.18 13.70 29.69
C HIS A 718 -3.21 15.22 29.42
N ARG A 719 -3.97 15.64 28.41
CA ARG A 719 -4.21 17.06 28.12
C ARG A 719 -5.01 17.76 29.21
N LEU A 720 -5.93 17.05 29.89
CA LEU A 720 -6.60 17.59 31.07
C LEU A 720 -5.64 17.63 32.27
N GLU A 721 -4.81 16.60 32.47
CA GLU A 721 -3.81 16.53 33.56
C GLU A 721 -2.78 17.66 33.52
N THR A 722 -2.36 18.05 32.31
CA THR A 722 -1.38 19.11 32.08
C THR A 722 -2.00 20.50 31.93
N GLY A 723 -3.33 20.55 31.72
CA GLY A 723 -4.10 21.75 31.47
C GLY A 723 -4.86 22.21 32.72
N ASN A 724 -6.07 22.74 32.50
CA ASN A 724 -6.96 23.19 33.57
C ASN A 724 -8.40 22.68 33.35
N LEU A 725 -9.27 22.85 34.34
CA LEU A 725 -10.67 22.39 34.29
C LEU A 725 -11.51 23.00 33.17
N THR A 726 -11.09 24.11 32.55
CA THR A 726 -11.84 24.70 31.42
C THR A 726 -11.81 23.79 30.19
N LEU A 727 -10.85 22.87 30.10
CA LEU A 727 -10.74 21.84 29.07
C LEU A 727 -11.74 20.67 29.23
N LEU A 728 -12.55 20.65 30.30
CA LEU A 728 -13.52 19.57 30.51
C LEU A 728 -14.58 19.49 29.39
N VAL A 729 -14.99 20.65 28.85
CA VAL A 729 -15.90 20.70 27.68
C VAL A 729 -15.20 20.17 26.44
N GLU A 730 -13.92 20.50 26.25
CA GLU A 730 -13.10 19.96 25.16
C GLU A 730 -13.00 18.43 25.25
N LEU A 731 -12.81 17.89 26.46
CA LEU A 731 -12.80 16.45 26.72
C LEU A 731 -14.13 15.75 26.40
N ASP A 732 -15.28 16.30 26.80
CA ASP A 732 -16.62 15.74 26.44
C ASP A 732 -16.78 15.68 24.91
N TRP A 733 -16.38 16.74 24.20
CA TRP A 733 -16.43 16.73 22.73
C TRP A 733 -15.47 15.72 22.10
N GLN A 734 -14.25 15.55 22.65
CA GLN A 734 -13.30 14.54 22.15
C GLN A 734 -13.87 13.14 22.31
N LEU A 735 -14.43 12.82 23.48
CA LEU A 735 -15.01 11.51 23.75
C LEU A 735 -16.19 11.20 22.83
N ARG A 736 -17.05 12.18 22.54
CA ARG A 736 -18.15 12.00 21.55
C ARG A 736 -17.64 11.71 20.15
N VAL A 737 -16.57 12.41 19.72
CA VAL A 737 -15.95 12.15 18.43
C VAL A 737 -15.38 10.74 18.40
N LEU A 738 -14.70 10.31 19.46
CA LEU A 738 -14.14 8.96 19.58
C LEU A 738 -15.24 7.89 19.62
N GLU A 739 -16.33 8.11 20.35
CA GLU A 739 -17.48 7.21 20.39
C GLU A 739 -18.17 7.10 19.03
N ALA A 740 -18.38 8.22 18.32
CA ALA A 740 -18.91 8.22 16.96
C ALA A 740 -17.97 7.49 15.97
N THR A 741 -16.66 7.65 16.15
CA THR A 741 -15.61 6.97 15.36
C THR A 741 -15.64 5.47 15.61
N HIS A 742 -15.69 5.05 16.88
CA HIS A 742 -15.81 3.66 17.31
C HIS A 742 -17.07 3.00 16.74
N ASN A 743 -18.22 3.66 16.86
CA ASN A 743 -19.49 3.18 16.30
C ASN A 743 -19.45 3.01 14.77
N ALA A 744 -18.69 3.84 14.06
CA ALA A 744 -18.52 3.71 12.61
C ALA A 744 -17.58 2.55 12.25
N LEU A 745 -16.52 2.32 13.03
CA LEU A 745 -15.54 1.25 12.85
C LEU A 745 -16.08 -0.14 13.21
N THR A 746 -16.92 -0.24 14.24
CA THR A 746 -17.49 -1.51 14.74
C THR A 746 -18.36 -2.23 13.70
N LYS A 747 -18.76 -1.54 12.62
CA LYS A 747 -19.45 -2.14 11.46
C LYS A 747 -18.54 -3.06 10.63
N TYR A 748 -17.23 -2.89 10.73
CA TYR A 748 -16.23 -3.60 9.91
C TYR A 748 -15.19 -4.34 10.77
N LEU A 749 -14.89 -3.82 11.97
CA LEU A 749 -13.86 -4.35 12.88
C LEU A 749 -14.52 -4.87 14.16
N ASN A 750 -13.95 -5.93 14.74
CA ASN A 750 -14.42 -6.48 16.00
C ASN A 750 -13.74 -5.77 17.19
N LEU A 751 -14.29 -4.63 17.60
CA LEU A 751 -13.77 -3.82 18.70
C LEU A 751 -14.52 -4.09 20.02
N PRO A 752 -13.84 -4.04 21.19
CA PRO A 752 -14.50 -4.05 22.49
C PRO A 752 -15.41 -2.82 22.66
N SER A 753 -16.31 -2.83 23.64
CA SER A 753 -17.24 -1.72 23.80
C SER A 753 -16.50 -0.43 24.17
N PHE A 754 -16.97 0.73 23.66
CA PHE A 754 -16.34 2.01 23.96
C PHE A 754 -16.29 2.30 25.47
N GLN A 755 -17.31 1.86 26.22
CA GLN A 755 -17.38 2.02 27.67
C GLN A 755 -16.29 1.24 28.40
N GLU A 756 -15.95 0.03 27.95
CA GLU A 756 -14.84 -0.76 28.51
C GLU A 756 -13.50 -0.06 28.26
N LEU A 757 -13.26 0.43 27.04
CA LEU A 757 -12.04 1.16 26.69
C LEU A 757 -11.89 2.45 27.48
N GLN A 758 -12.96 3.23 27.58
CA GLN A 758 -12.97 4.44 28.38
C GLN A 758 -12.66 4.13 29.84
N LYS A 759 -13.30 3.09 30.40
CA LYS A 759 -13.08 2.70 31.79
C LYS A 759 -11.63 2.30 32.02
N GLU A 760 -11.05 1.46 31.16
CA GLU A 760 -9.65 1.01 31.28
C GLU A 760 -8.65 2.17 31.37
N VAL A 761 -8.84 3.21 30.56
CA VAL A 761 -7.92 4.35 30.54
C VAL A 761 -8.21 5.37 31.66
N TYR A 762 -9.49 5.57 32.03
CA TYR A 762 -9.93 6.69 32.88
C TYR A 762 -10.20 6.30 34.33
N GLU A 763 -10.25 5.00 34.66
CA GLU A 763 -10.68 4.49 35.98
C GLU A 763 -10.00 5.24 37.14
N ASN A 764 -10.81 5.91 37.96
CA ASN A 764 -10.44 6.75 39.11
C ASN A 764 -9.54 7.97 38.83
N ARG A 765 -8.89 8.04 37.66
CA ARG A 765 -8.02 9.15 37.26
C ARG A 765 -8.82 10.44 37.07
N LEU A 766 -9.92 10.37 36.33
CA LEU A 766 -10.72 11.56 36.01
C LEU A 766 -11.27 12.25 37.26
N VAL A 767 -11.82 11.46 38.19
CA VAL A 767 -12.32 11.95 39.49
C VAL A 767 -11.19 12.62 40.27
N SER A 768 -10.05 11.95 40.39
CA SER A 768 -8.90 12.47 41.15
C SER A 768 -8.34 13.78 40.57
N ILE A 769 -8.27 13.89 39.24
CA ILE A 769 -7.83 15.10 38.54
C ILE A 769 -8.80 16.25 38.84
N ILE A 770 -10.11 16.00 38.70
CA ILE A 770 -11.13 17.03 38.91
C ILE A 770 -11.16 17.48 40.37
N GLU A 771 -11.11 16.54 41.33
CA GLU A 771 -11.06 16.89 42.75
C GLU A 771 -9.84 17.74 43.08
N ALA A 772 -8.65 17.31 42.64
CA ALA A 772 -7.41 18.05 42.88
C ALA A 772 -7.46 19.46 42.26
N GLU A 773 -7.93 19.56 41.02
CA GLU A 773 -7.96 20.84 40.30
C GLU A 773 -9.05 21.79 40.83
N LEU A 774 -10.18 21.26 41.30
CA LEU A 774 -11.20 22.05 41.98
C LEU A 774 -10.67 22.61 43.30
N ILE A 775 -10.10 21.76 44.16
CA ILE A 775 -9.68 22.13 45.52
C ILE A 775 -8.43 23.02 45.51
N ASN A 776 -7.44 22.69 44.69
CA ASN A 776 -6.12 23.35 44.74
C ASN A 776 -6.01 24.57 43.84
N ASN A 777 -6.75 24.62 42.71
CA ASN A 777 -6.58 25.67 41.69
C ASN A 777 -7.85 26.50 41.47
N MET A 778 -8.98 25.87 41.13
CA MET A 778 -10.20 26.62 40.75
C MET A 778 -10.79 27.39 41.92
N LEU A 779 -11.14 26.70 43.02
CA LEU A 779 -11.81 27.31 44.17
C LEU A 779 -10.97 28.43 44.84
N PRO A 780 -9.63 28.32 44.95
CA PRO A 780 -8.81 29.39 45.50
C PRO A 780 -8.60 30.57 44.54
N GLN A 781 -8.44 30.34 43.24
CA GLN A 781 -7.94 31.39 42.32
C GLN A 781 -9.04 32.06 41.50
N TYR A 782 -10.17 31.39 41.23
CA TYR A 782 -11.16 31.89 40.29
C TYR A 782 -12.15 32.88 40.94
N GLU A 783 -12.58 33.86 40.16
CA GLU A 783 -13.58 34.84 40.57
C GLU A 783 -14.99 34.37 40.20
N LEU A 784 -15.83 34.20 41.22
CA LEU A 784 -17.24 33.86 41.03
C LEU A 784 -18.04 35.07 40.52
N SER A 785 -18.82 34.85 39.46
CA SER A 785 -19.87 35.74 38.96
C SER A 785 -21.23 35.08 39.16
N TRP A 786 -21.94 35.46 40.22
CA TRP A 786 -23.19 34.79 40.62
C TRP A 786 -24.28 34.83 39.53
N ASN A 787 -24.51 36.01 38.94
CA ASN A 787 -25.56 36.21 37.93
C ASN A 787 -25.39 35.36 36.67
N LEU A 788 -24.15 34.97 36.36
CA LEU A 788 -23.82 34.15 35.18
C LEU A 788 -23.61 32.68 35.55
N MET A 789 -23.60 32.34 36.84
CA MET A 789 -23.22 31.02 37.35
C MET A 789 -21.86 30.54 36.79
N GLU A 790 -20.89 31.45 36.76
CA GLU A 790 -19.58 31.24 36.14
C GLU A 790 -18.45 31.62 37.10
N PHE A 791 -17.37 30.84 37.05
CA PHE A 791 -16.09 31.13 37.67
C PHE A 791 -15.11 31.55 36.59
N ARG A 792 -14.49 32.73 36.71
CA ARG A 792 -13.53 33.25 35.72
C ARG A 792 -12.11 33.17 36.24
N CYS A 793 -11.21 32.71 35.37
CA CYS A 793 -9.78 32.75 35.63
C CYS A 793 -9.29 34.20 35.56
N PRO A 794 -8.53 34.71 36.55
CA PRO A 794 -8.00 36.07 36.54
C PRO A 794 -6.91 36.31 35.46
N GLU A 795 -6.16 35.27 35.10
CA GLU A 795 -5.12 35.31 34.06
C GLU A 795 -5.67 34.83 32.71
N GLU A 796 -5.32 35.51 31.61
CA GLU A 796 -5.64 35.04 30.27
C GLU A 796 -4.96 33.67 30.04
N PRO A 797 -5.71 32.63 29.63
CA PRO A 797 -5.12 31.32 29.42
C PRO A 797 -4.07 31.42 28.30
N ASN A 798 -2.84 31.00 28.59
CA ASN A 798 -1.80 30.83 27.59
C ASN A 798 -2.33 29.98 26.42
N ASP A 799 -2.15 30.44 25.18
CA ASP A 799 -2.51 29.69 23.99
C ASP A 799 -1.66 28.40 23.91
N VAL A 800 -2.18 27.31 24.47
CA VAL A 800 -1.56 26.00 24.37
C VAL A 800 -1.64 25.56 22.91
N LYS A 801 -0.48 25.44 22.25
CA LYS A 801 -0.38 24.88 20.89
C LYS A 801 -1.00 23.49 20.89
N TYR A 802 -2.01 23.29 20.04
CA TYR A 802 -2.72 22.02 19.94
C TYR A 802 -1.86 20.96 19.28
N ASP A 803 -2.02 19.72 19.75
CA ASP A 803 -1.59 18.57 18.99
C ASP A 803 -2.57 18.32 17.83
N ASN A 804 -2.03 18.03 16.65
CA ASN A 804 -2.77 18.03 15.38
C ASN A 804 -3.82 16.91 15.26
N GLN A 805 -3.88 15.98 16.22
CA GLN A 805 -4.56 14.70 16.07
C GLN A 805 -5.93 14.60 16.79
N LEU A 806 -6.26 15.50 17.73
CA LEU A 806 -7.36 15.30 18.68
C LEU A 806 -8.77 15.22 18.06
N PHE A 807 -9.11 16.10 17.10
CA PHE A 807 -10.45 16.18 16.48
C PHE A 807 -10.48 15.74 15.01
N GLY A 808 -9.40 15.09 14.55
CA GLY A 808 -9.15 14.84 13.13
C GLY A 808 -8.50 16.03 12.42
N SER A 809 -7.72 15.76 11.38
CA SER A 809 -6.87 16.78 10.73
C SER A 809 -7.66 17.85 9.97
N GLN A 810 -8.90 17.56 9.56
CA GLN A 810 -9.70 18.44 8.69
C GLN A 810 -10.68 19.34 9.45
N PHE A 811 -11.12 18.94 10.65
CA PHE A 811 -12.15 19.66 11.42
C PHE A 811 -11.61 20.43 12.62
N ARG A 812 -10.28 20.42 12.79
CA ARG A 812 -9.58 21.09 13.89
C ARG A 812 -10.04 22.54 14.09
N SER A 813 -9.94 23.37 13.05
CA SER A 813 -10.29 24.80 13.15
C SER A 813 -11.75 25.05 13.51
N ALA A 814 -12.67 24.19 13.05
CA ALA A 814 -14.09 24.28 13.36
C ALA A 814 -14.36 23.98 14.85
N PHE A 815 -13.74 22.93 15.40
CA PHE A 815 -13.84 22.62 16.83
C PHE A 815 -13.14 23.67 17.70
N GLU A 816 -11.98 24.18 17.28
CA GLU A 816 -11.29 25.27 18.00
C GLU A 816 -12.16 26.53 18.09
N GLN A 817 -12.81 26.95 17.00
CA GLN A 817 -13.73 28.09 17.00
C GLN A 817 -14.94 27.85 17.91
N ARG A 818 -15.48 26.63 17.90
CA ARG A 818 -16.64 26.27 18.73
C ARG A 818 -16.31 26.21 20.23
N LEU A 819 -15.10 25.78 20.57
CA LEU A 819 -14.66 25.59 21.96
C LEU A 819 -14.07 26.85 22.59
N ARG A 820 -13.68 27.85 21.78
CA ARG A 820 -13.11 29.12 22.24
C ARG A 820 -13.91 29.83 23.35
N PRO A 821 -15.25 29.87 23.32
CA PRO A 821 -16.04 30.55 24.37
C PRO A 821 -15.95 29.89 25.75
N PHE A 822 -15.57 28.61 25.83
CA PHE A 822 -15.52 27.86 27.09
C PHE A 822 -14.15 27.91 27.77
N ARG A 823 -13.19 28.68 27.22
CA ARG A 823 -11.84 28.83 27.75
C ARG A 823 -11.77 29.99 28.73
N GLY A 824 -11.04 29.80 29.83
CA GLY A 824 -10.87 30.81 30.88
C GLY A 824 -12.11 31.03 31.76
N VAL A 825 -13.19 30.29 31.51
CA VAL A 825 -14.42 30.31 32.30
C VAL A 825 -14.82 28.88 32.65
N PHE A 826 -15.30 28.65 33.86
CA PHE A 826 -15.93 27.41 34.30
C PHE A 826 -17.37 27.71 34.72
N GLY A 827 -18.36 27.13 34.05
CA GLY A 827 -19.77 27.44 34.28
C GLY A 827 -20.70 26.28 33.99
N GLN A 828 -21.96 26.59 33.64
CA GLN A 828 -23.01 25.59 33.46
C GLN A 828 -22.65 24.48 32.45
N GLN A 829 -22.00 24.81 31.33
CA GLN A 829 -21.62 23.82 30.31
C GLN A 829 -20.53 22.85 30.80
N HIS A 830 -19.62 23.32 31.66
CA HIS A 830 -18.61 22.48 32.30
C HIS A 830 -19.26 21.53 33.31
N LEU A 831 -20.20 22.02 34.10
CA LEU A 831 -20.99 21.18 35.02
C LEU A 831 -21.79 20.12 34.26
N LEU A 832 -22.44 20.48 33.14
CA LEU A 832 -23.14 19.51 32.28
C LEU A 832 -22.18 18.47 31.69
N SER A 833 -20.97 18.87 31.30
CA SER A 833 -19.94 17.95 30.81
C SER A 833 -19.50 17.00 31.93
N MET A 834 -19.30 17.52 33.14
CA MET A 834 -18.96 16.74 34.32
C MET A 834 -20.03 15.68 34.63
N LEU A 835 -21.32 16.02 34.52
CA LEU A 835 -22.43 15.10 34.73
C LEU A 835 -22.51 13.98 33.69
N ARG A 836 -22.06 14.23 32.45
CA ARG A 836 -22.04 13.21 31.40
C ARG A 836 -20.85 12.26 31.52
N LEU A 837 -19.72 12.78 31.99
CA LEU A 837 -18.46 12.04 32.10
C LEU A 837 -18.39 11.17 33.35
N HIS A 838 -19.21 11.46 34.37
CA HIS A 838 -19.20 10.76 35.65
C HIS A 838 -20.54 10.08 35.93
N SER A 839 -20.47 8.96 36.62
CA SER A 839 -21.62 8.36 37.29
C SER A 839 -22.10 9.24 38.45
N LYS A 840 -23.36 9.06 38.84
CA LYS A 840 -23.95 9.75 40.00
C LYS A 840 -23.16 9.52 41.29
N CYS A 841 -22.58 8.33 41.48
CA CYS A 841 -21.78 7.99 42.64
C CYS A 841 -20.46 8.77 42.69
N GLU A 842 -19.78 8.92 41.55
CA GLU A 842 -18.53 9.69 41.46
C GLU A 842 -18.77 11.17 41.73
N ILE A 843 -19.88 11.73 41.24
CA ILE A 843 -20.28 13.11 41.54
C ILE A 843 -20.51 13.30 43.06
N CYS A 844 -21.17 12.33 43.71
CA CYS A 844 -21.34 12.37 45.17
C CYS A 844 -20.00 12.31 45.91
N SER A 845 -19.04 11.52 45.42
CA SER A 845 -17.67 11.47 45.97
C SER A 845 -17.00 12.83 45.90
N ILE A 846 -17.05 13.50 44.73
CA ILE A 846 -16.49 14.84 44.54
C ILE A 846 -17.13 15.81 45.53
N VAL A 847 -18.47 15.83 45.65
CA VAL A 847 -19.17 16.71 46.59
C VAL A 847 -18.79 16.41 48.04
N SER A 848 -18.63 15.14 48.41
CA SER A 848 -18.17 14.75 49.75
C SER A 848 -16.75 15.24 50.04
N SER A 849 -15.85 15.16 49.06
CA SER A 849 -14.47 15.67 49.13
C SER A 849 -14.45 17.20 49.29
N LEU A 850 -15.25 17.91 48.50
CA LEU A 850 -15.44 19.36 48.61
C LEU A 850 -16.00 19.78 49.96
N THR A 851 -17.02 19.07 50.46
CA THR A 851 -17.64 19.34 51.77
C THR A 851 -16.64 19.14 52.91
N LYS A 852 -15.81 18.09 52.84
CA LYS A 852 -14.74 17.86 53.82
C LYS A 852 -13.69 18.97 53.80
N SER A 853 -13.23 19.38 52.61
CA SER A 853 -12.30 20.51 52.45
C SER A 853 -12.90 21.82 53.01
N LEU A 854 -14.20 22.04 52.80
CA LEU A 854 -14.92 23.17 53.37
C LEU A 854 -14.94 23.12 54.90
N GLU A 855 -15.26 21.97 55.49
CA GLU A 855 -15.26 21.76 56.94
C GLU A 855 -13.89 22.03 57.56
N ASP A 856 -12.82 21.52 56.95
CA ASP A 856 -11.46 21.69 57.43
C ASP A 856 -11.03 23.18 57.38
N LYS A 857 -11.36 23.89 56.29
CA LYS A 857 -11.09 25.34 56.17
C LYS A 857 -11.85 26.18 57.19
N VAL A 858 -13.12 25.85 57.41
CA VAL A 858 -13.99 26.55 58.37
C VAL A 858 -13.56 26.28 59.81
N HIS A 859 -13.04 25.09 60.10
CA HIS A 859 -12.53 24.73 61.42
C HIS A 859 -11.16 25.34 61.71
N ASP A 860 -10.20 25.22 60.78
CA ASP A 860 -8.79 25.51 61.05
C ASP A 860 -8.37 26.95 60.69
N VAL A 861 -8.88 27.48 59.57
CA VAL A 861 -8.37 28.73 58.97
C VAL A 861 -9.29 29.91 59.25
N LEU A 862 -10.61 29.72 59.06
CA LEU A 862 -11.59 30.81 59.20
C LEU A 862 -11.55 31.50 60.57
N PRO A 863 -11.41 30.80 61.73
CA PRO A 863 -11.35 31.46 63.03
C PRO A 863 -10.11 32.35 63.17
N LEU A 864 -8.97 31.95 62.59
CA LEU A 864 -7.74 32.74 62.62
C LEU A 864 -7.91 34.03 61.82
N CYS A 865 -8.51 33.94 60.62
CA CYS A 865 -8.84 35.11 59.79
C CYS A 865 -9.78 36.08 60.50
N ILE A 866 -10.82 35.59 61.19
CA ILE A 866 -11.77 36.43 61.93
C ILE A 866 -11.10 37.13 63.11
N ASN A 867 -10.26 36.43 63.89
CA ASN A 867 -9.53 37.04 65.00
C ASN A 867 -8.56 38.13 64.52
N ALA A 868 -7.84 37.88 63.41
CA ALA A 868 -6.92 38.84 62.82
C ALA A 868 -7.68 40.08 62.33
N LEU A 869 -8.81 39.88 61.64
CA LEU A 869 -9.68 40.95 61.16
C LEU A 869 -10.22 41.81 62.31
N ILE A 870 -10.72 41.20 63.40
CA ILE A 870 -11.25 41.94 64.55
C ILE A 870 -10.15 42.73 65.26
N SER A 871 -8.95 42.18 65.34
CA SER A 871 -7.79 42.87 65.93
C SER A 871 -7.37 44.09 65.10
N ALA A 872 -7.60 44.06 63.79
CA ALA A 872 -7.22 45.14 62.87
C ALA A 872 -8.31 46.22 62.72
N ILE A 873 -9.56 45.96 63.12
CA ILE A 873 -10.68 46.90 63.01
C ILE A 873 -10.74 47.81 64.26
N PRO A 874 -10.63 49.15 64.11
CA PRO A 874 -10.84 50.06 65.22
C PRO A 874 -12.32 50.16 65.61
N PRO A 875 -12.65 50.52 66.86
CA PRO A 875 -14.04 50.67 67.28
C PRO A 875 -14.75 51.77 66.48
N CYS A 876 -15.71 51.37 65.65
CA CYS A 876 -16.47 52.26 64.75
C CYS A 876 -17.92 52.46 65.24
N LYS A 877 -18.41 53.70 65.22
CA LYS A 877 -19.82 54.05 65.45
C LYS A 877 -20.45 54.53 64.15
N LEU A 878 -21.75 54.29 63.94
CA LEU A 878 -22.46 54.76 62.76
C LEU A 878 -22.56 56.30 62.75
N PRO A 879 -22.05 56.99 61.70
CA PRO A 879 -22.17 58.45 61.56
C PRO A 879 -23.63 58.90 61.44
N LYS A 880 -23.94 60.13 61.88
CA LYS A 880 -25.28 60.70 61.69
C LYS A 880 -25.55 61.00 60.22
N PHE A 881 -26.82 60.94 59.80
CA PHE A 881 -27.25 61.25 58.42
C PHE A 881 -26.82 62.65 57.92
N LEU A 882 -26.59 63.60 58.85
CA LEU A 882 -26.09 64.95 58.56
C LEU A 882 -24.71 64.99 57.88
N TYR A 883 -23.91 63.93 57.98
CA TYR A 883 -22.58 63.85 57.35
C TYR A 883 -22.62 63.59 55.84
N LYS A 884 -23.82 63.39 55.27
CA LYS A 884 -24.03 63.12 53.85
C LYS A 884 -23.39 61.80 53.37
N THR A 885 -23.69 61.35 52.16
CA THR A 885 -23.15 60.08 51.62
C THR A 885 -21.62 60.11 51.59
N GLU A 886 -21.02 61.21 51.11
CA GLU A 886 -19.56 61.35 51.03
C GLU A 886 -18.88 61.36 52.39
N GLY A 887 -19.44 62.05 53.39
CA GLY A 887 -18.84 62.09 54.73
C GLY A 887 -19.02 60.77 55.49
N CYS A 888 -20.10 60.03 55.26
CA CYS A 888 -20.27 58.69 55.81
C CYS A 888 -19.32 57.68 55.16
N PHE A 889 -19.17 57.73 53.82
CA PHE A 889 -18.19 56.92 53.09
C PHE A 889 -16.75 57.23 53.55
N GLY A 890 -16.36 58.51 53.55
CA GLY A 890 -15.02 58.94 53.96
C GLY A 890 -14.70 58.66 55.43
N TYR A 891 -15.71 58.65 56.31
CA TYR A 891 -15.54 58.23 57.71
C TYR A 891 -15.10 56.76 57.82
N PHE A 892 -15.79 55.86 57.12
CA PHE A 892 -15.46 54.43 57.14
C PHE A 892 -14.17 54.12 56.36
N GLU A 893 -13.95 54.76 55.20
CA GLU A 893 -12.70 54.66 54.44
C GLU A 893 -11.50 55.11 55.29
N GLY A 894 -11.63 56.23 56.01
CA GLY A 894 -10.58 56.72 56.91
C GLY A 894 -10.35 55.83 58.14
N LYS A 895 -11.41 55.23 58.71
CA LYS A 895 -11.30 54.33 59.87
C LYS A 895 -10.75 52.95 59.51
N LEU A 896 -11.09 52.44 58.34
CA LEU A 896 -10.63 51.13 57.86
C LEU A 896 -9.32 51.22 57.08
N LYS A 897 -8.74 52.43 56.95
CA LYS A 897 -7.46 52.66 56.28
C LYS A 897 -6.32 51.71 56.70
N PRO A 898 -6.12 51.37 57.99
CA PRO A 898 -5.08 50.40 58.38
C PRO A 898 -5.29 48.99 57.79
N VAL A 899 -6.54 48.59 57.56
CA VAL A 899 -6.89 47.30 56.93
C VAL A 899 -6.87 47.43 55.40
N LEU A 900 -7.22 48.60 54.87
CA LEU A 900 -7.16 48.92 53.44
C LEU A 900 -5.72 49.01 52.92
N ASP A 901 -4.77 49.43 53.73
CA ASP A 901 -3.35 49.60 53.34
C ASP A 901 -2.52 48.30 53.56
N ASP A 902 -3.03 47.32 54.32
CA ASP A 902 -2.36 46.03 54.57
C ASP A 902 -2.74 44.97 53.52
N GLU A 903 -1.97 44.90 52.43
CA GLU A 903 -2.20 43.96 51.33
C GLU A 903 -1.99 42.48 51.73
N ASP A 904 -1.08 42.21 52.67
CA ASP A 904 -0.80 40.85 53.12
C ASP A 904 -1.97 40.29 53.95
N LEU A 905 -2.53 41.10 54.86
CA LEU A 905 -3.71 40.71 55.63
C LEU A 905 -4.94 40.53 54.73
N LYS A 906 -5.17 41.46 53.78
CA LYS A 906 -6.28 41.38 52.82
C LYS A 906 -6.20 40.14 51.95
N SER A 907 -5.03 39.82 51.40
CA SER A 907 -4.86 38.66 50.52
C SER A 907 -5.19 37.35 51.23
N HIS A 908 -4.72 37.12 52.45
CA HIS A 908 -5.02 35.90 53.22
C HIS A 908 -6.51 35.78 53.61
N ILE A 909 -7.13 36.89 54.04
CA ILE A 909 -8.54 36.91 54.43
C ILE A 909 -9.44 36.72 53.21
N PHE A 910 -9.20 37.46 52.12
CA PHE A 910 -9.97 37.32 50.89
C PHE A 910 -9.83 35.92 50.31
N GLN A 911 -8.64 35.33 50.32
CA GLN A 911 -8.43 33.96 49.85
C GLN A 911 -9.24 32.94 50.66
N CYS A 912 -9.24 33.05 51.99
CA CYS A 912 -9.99 32.15 52.86
C CYS A 912 -11.51 32.25 52.60
N PHE A 913 -12.07 33.46 52.62
CA PHE A 913 -13.50 33.65 52.39
C PHE A 913 -13.91 33.31 50.95
N ARG A 914 -13.05 33.58 49.97
CA ARG A 914 -13.29 33.21 48.57
C ARG A 914 -13.41 31.71 48.44
N MET A 915 -12.46 30.93 48.98
CA MET A 915 -12.51 29.48 48.92
C MET A 915 -13.81 28.93 49.54
N VAL A 916 -14.18 29.39 50.73
CA VAL A 916 -15.40 28.96 51.43
C VAL A 916 -16.64 29.25 50.58
N GLY A 917 -16.75 30.46 50.05
CA GLY A 917 -17.94 30.88 49.30
C GLY A 917 -18.01 30.31 47.89
N ASN A 918 -16.87 30.19 47.21
CA ASN A 918 -16.77 29.51 45.91
C ASN A 918 -17.17 28.04 46.05
N THR A 919 -16.77 27.36 47.14
CA THR A 919 -17.12 25.95 47.39
C THR A 919 -18.63 25.79 47.59
N LEU A 920 -19.24 26.64 48.43
CA LEU A 920 -20.69 26.64 48.65
C LEU A 920 -21.47 26.94 47.37
N ALA A 921 -21.05 27.95 46.60
CA ALA A 921 -21.67 28.30 45.33
C ALA A 921 -21.55 27.16 44.30
N LEU A 922 -20.39 26.48 44.23
CA LEU A 922 -20.18 25.36 43.33
C LEU A 922 -21.11 24.18 43.67
N ILE A 923 -21.22 23.80 44.95
CA ILE A 923 -22.11 22.71 45.39
C ILE A 923 -23.57 23.07 45.05
N TYR A 924 -23.97 24.33 45.29
CA TYR A 924 -25.30 24.81 44.90
C TYR A 924 -25.53 24.73 43.39
N PHE A 925 -24.59 25.22 42.57
CA PHE A 925 -24.69 25.14 41.11
C PHE A 925 -24.74 23.70 40.60
N MET A 926 -23.97 22.79 41.21
CA MET A 926 -24.06 21.36 40.90
C MET A 926 -25.45 20.79 41.21
N ASN A 927 -26.03 21.17 42.35
CA ASN A 927 -27.39 20.76 42.74
C ASN A 927 -28.43 21.24 41.72
N GLU A 928 -28.37 22.53 41.35
CA GLU A 928 -29.29 23.14 40.38
C GLU A 928 -29.19 22.49 38.99
N VAL A 929 -27.97 22.22 38.51
CA VAL A 929 -27.78 21.60 37.18
C VAL A 929 -28.30 20.15 37.17
N ILE A 930 -28.11 19.39 38.25
CA ILE A 930 -28.66 18.03 38.39
C ILE A 930 -30.19 18.06 38.47
N ALA A 931 -30.77 18.98 39.25
CA ALA A 931 -32.21 19.19 39.32
C ALA A 931 -32.79 19.53 37.93
N GLY A 932 -32.11 20.40 37.17
CA GLY A 932 -32.47 20.73 35.80
C GLY A 932 -32.45 19.52 34.83
N GLN A 933 -31.43 18.67 34.89
CA GLN A 933 -31.35 17.46 34.05
C GLN A 933 -32.40 16.42 34.41
N THR A 934 -32.62 16.15 35.70
CA THR A 934 -33.62 15.16 36.15
C THR A 934 -35.04 15.54 35.73
N LEU A 935 -35.36 16.84 35.68
CA LEU A 935 -36.63 17.34 35.14
C LEU A 935 -36.75 17.11 33.63
N PHE A 936 -35.67 17.27 32.87
CA PHE A 936 -35.65 16.99 31.43
C PHE A 936 -35.81 15.49 31.13
N ASP A 937 -35.05 14.64 31.83
CA ASP A 937 -35.14 13.18 31.69
C ASP A 937 -36.51 12.67 32.13
N SER A 938 -37.08 13.19 33.21
CA SER A 938 -38.41 12.78 33.69
C SER A 938 -39.53 13.04 32.69
N LYS A 939 -39.42 14.07 31.83
CA LYS A 939 -40.37 14.32 30.75
C LYS A 939 -40.28 13.25 29.66
N VAL A 940 -39.08 12.72 29.39
CA VAL A 940 -38.83 11.66 28.40
C VAL A 940 -39.14 10.27 28.97
N THR A 941 -38.81 10.00 30.23
CA THR A 941 -39.04 8.71 30.92
C THR A 941 -40.42 8.60 31.57
N SER A 942 -41.27 9.64 31.50
CA SER A 942 -42.67 9.57 31.97
C SER A 942 -43.50 8.45 31.30
N ALA A 943 -43.00 7.86 30.20
CA ALA A 943 -43.56 6.67 29.57
C ALA A 943 -43.28 5.34 30.31
N PHE A 944 -42.28 5.28 31.20
CA PHE A 944 -41.92 4.07 31.96
C PHE A 944 -41.66 4.42 33.42
N ALA A 945 -42.61 4.08 34.29
CA ALA A 945 -42.69 4.51 35.68
C ALA A 945 -41.51 4.03 36.55
N LEU A 946 -40.53 4.89 36.78
CA LEU A 946 -39.60 4.82 37.91
C LEU A 946 -39.56 6.19 38.59
N LYS A 947 -39.96 6.24 39.87
CA LYS A 947 -39.86 7.44 40.72
C LYS A 947 -38.38 7.75 40.97
N ASN A 948 -37.81 8.70 40.23
CA ASN A 948 -36.52 9.28 40.57
C ASN A 948 -36.70 10.20 41.80
N ILE A 949 -36.06 9.84 42.92
CA ILE A 949 -35.94 10.72 44.10
C ILE A 949 -34.88 11.77 43.75
N PRO A 950 -35.16 13.09 43.86
CA PRO A 950 -34.16 14.12 43.63
C PRO A 950 -33.05 14.01 44.68
N LEU A 951 -31.80 13.99 44.22
CA LEU A 951 -30.62 14.03 45.09
C LEU A 951 -30.43 15.49 45.54
N ASP A 952 -30.62 15.78 46.83
CA ASP A 952 -30.43 17.13 47.38
C ASP A 952 -29.08 17.24 48.11
N MET A 953 -28.03 17.47 47.32
CA MET A 953 -26.64 17.45 47.80
C MET A 953 -26.27 18.71 48.59
N PHE A 954 -26.88 19.85 48.26
CA PHE A 954 -26.57 21.14 48.89
C PHE A 954 -27.06 21.18 50.34
N SER A 955 -28.29 20.72 50.60
CA SER A 955 -28.83 20.60 51.95
C SER A 955 -27.99 19.67 52.84
N CYS A 956 -27.52 18.54 52.30
CA CYS A 956 -26.63 17.64 53.03
C CYS A 956 -25.29 18.30 53.38
N ALA A 957 -24.68 19.05 52.45
CA ALA A 957 -23.45 19.77 52.70
C ALA A 957 -23.62 20.87 53.75
N LEU A 958 -24.73 21.64 53.69
CA LEU A 958 -25.06 22.66 54.68
C LEU A 958 -25.29 22.08 56.09
N GLN A 959 -26.03 20.98 56.20
CA GLN A 959 -26.25 20.28 57.48
C GLN A 959 -24.94 19.76 58.07
N SER A 960 -24.04 19.22 57.23
CA SER A 960 -22.72 18.78 57.67
C SER A 960 -21.88 19.95 58.19
N LEU A 961 -21.91 21.08 57.47
CA LEU A 961 -21.23 22.30 57.86
C LEU A 961 -21.76 22.89 59.19
N GLU A 962 -23.09 22.97 59.35
CA GLU A 962 -23.73 23.44 60.58
C GLU A 962 -23.34 22.57 61.78
N LYS A 963 -23.37 21.24 61.60
CA LYS A 963 -22.95 20.28 62.62
C LYS A 963 -21.48 20.48 62.99
N LYS A 964 -20.61 20.69 62.00
CA LYS A 964 -19.18 20.95 62.24
C LYS A 964 -18.97 22.25 63.00
N LEU A 965 -19.60 23.34 62.58
CA LEU A 965 -19.57 24.66 63.23
C LEU A 965 -20.08 24.63 64.67
N THR A 966 -21.10 23.81 64.95
CA THR A 966 -21.63 23.60 66.29
C THR A 966 -20.63 22.81 67.13
N SER A 967 -20.11 21.69 66.60
CA SER A 967 -19.19 20.81 67.32
C SER A 967 -17.83 21.44 67.64
N SER A 968 -17.40 22.41 66.84
CA SER A 968 -16.13 23.12 67.02
C SER A 968 -16.20 24.28 68.03
N GLY A 969 -17.39 24.58 68.57
CA GLY A 969 -17.63 25.75 69.42
C GLY A 969 -17.54 27.08 68.67
N PHE A 970 -17.51 27.07 67.33
CA PHE A 970 -17.43 28.29 66.51
C PHE A 970 -18.65 29.20 66.73
N ILE A 971 -19.84 28.61 66.77
CA ILE A 971 -21.09 29.36 66.99
C ILE A 971 -21.07 30.03 68.36
N GLU A 972 -20.73 29.29 69.42
CA GLU A 972 -20.67 29.83 70.79
C GLU A 972 -19.64 30.96 70.92
N ARG A 973 -18.48 30.82 70.29
CA ARG A 973 -17.38 31.81 70.34
C ARG A 973 -17.76 33.15 69.70
N TRP A 974 -18.54 33.13 68.62
CA TRP A 974 -18.83 34.33 67.81
C TRP A 974 -20.28 34.83 67.92
N ASN A 975 -21.13 34.12 68.65
CA ASN A 975 -22.50 34.50 68.99
C ASN A 975 -22.56 35.37 70.27
N SER A 976 -21.74 36.43 70.33
CA SER A 976 -21.71 37.34 71.48
C SER A 976 -22.83 38.38 71.43
N SER A 977 -23.42 38.73 72.58
CA SER A 977 -24.42 39.80 72.72
C SER A 977 -23.87 41.22 72.45
N ASN A 978 -22.55 41.38 72.39
CA ASN A 978 -21.88 42.67 72.17
C ASN A 978 -21.37 42.78 70.74
N TYR A 979 -22.15 43.41 69.86
CA TYR A 979 -21.91 43.45 68.41
C TYR A 979 -20.49 43.94 68.04
N ALA A 980 -19.93 44.90 68.78
CA ALA A 980 -18.63 45.53 68.51
C ALA A 980 -17.41 44.60 68.62
N GLY A 981 -17.55 43.38 69.15
CA GLY A 981 -16.48 42.36 69.22
C GLY A 981 -16.84 41.02 68.56
N GLY A 982 -18.00 40.95 67.90
CA GLY A 982 -18.51 39.75 67.27
C GLY A 982 -18.29 39.69 65.75
N TYR A 983 -18.60 38.55 65.15
CA TYR A 983 -18.43 38.32 63.72
C TYR A 983 -19.20 39.33 62.85
N GLY A 984 -20.41 39.74 63.23
CA GLY A 984 -21.19 40.74 62.49
C GLY A 984 -20.48 42.09 62.29
N HIS A 985 -19.66 42.54 63.26
CA HIS A 985 -18.86 43.75 63.11
C HIS A 985 -17.63 43.54 62.22
N ALA A 986 -17.00 42.37 62.34
CA ALA A 986 -15.90 41.96 61.46
C ALA A 986 -16.36 41.87 60.00
N TRP A 987 -17.48 41.20 59.75
CA TRP A 987 -18.10 41.11 58.42
C TRP A 987 -18.51 42.47 57.89
N SER A 988 -19.10 43.35 58.71
CA SER A 988 -19.47 44.71 58.30
C SER A 988 -18.27 45.53 57.79
N ALA A 989 -17.12 45.39 58.44
CA ALA A 989 -15.88 46.02 57.98
C ALA A 989 -15.36 45.38 56.68
N LEU A 990 -15.35 44.05 56.61
CA LEU A 990 -14.89 43.31 55.43
C LEU A 990 -15.79 43.57 54.21
N GLU A 991 -17.10 43.57 54.39
CA GLU A 991 -18.12 43.90 53.38
C GLU A 991 -17.90 45.30 52.83
N PHE A 992 -17.60 46.30 53.69
CA PHE A 992 -17.26 47.64 53.26
C PHE A 992 -15.97 47.65 52.42
N ILE A 993 -14.91 47.00 52.89
CA ILE A 993 -13.62 46.91 52.19
C ILE A 993 -13.80 46.26 50.80
N ILE A 994 -14.55 45.16 50.71
CA ILE A 994 -14.77 44.48 49.44
C ILE A 994 -15.58 45.37 48.48
N CYS A 995 -16.52 46.19 48.96
CA CYS A 995 -17.26 47.12 48.11
C CYS A 995 -16.39 48.28 47.59
N CYS A 996 -15.25 48.56 48.23
CA CYS A 996 -14.25 49.52 47.74
C CYS A 996 -13.38 48.96 46.60
N HIS A 997 -13.43 47.65 46.34
CA HIS A 997 -12.63 46.98 45.31
C HIS A 997 -13.54 46.33 44.24
N GLU A 998 -13.40 46.73 42.98
CA GLU A 998 -14.32 46.30 41.90
C GLU A 998 -14.12 44.83 41.44
N GLN A 999 -12.97 44.19 41.72
CA GLN A 999 -12.54 42.91 41.13
C GLN A 999 -12.31 41.78 42.15
N ILE A 1000 -13.18 41.62 43.15
CA ILE A 1000 -12.95 40.63 44.24
C ILE A 1000 -13.85 39.37 44.13
N GLY A 1001 -14.72 39.30 43.12
CA GLY A 1001 -15.68 38.20 42.93
C GLY A 1001 -16.80 38.17 43.98
N ASP A 1002 -17.86 37.41 43.67
CA ASP A 1002 -19.07 37.30 44.50
C ASP A 1002 -18.93 36.28 45.65
N GLY A 1003 -17.96 35.35 45.55
CA GLY A 1003 -17.77 34.25 46.50
C GLY A 1003 -17.53 34.69 47.95
N ILE A 1004 -16.74 35.74 48.17
CA ILE A 1004 -16.47 36.25 49.53
C ILE A 1004 -17.76 36.72 50.21
N GLY A 1005 -18.68 37.32 49.44
CA GLY A 1005 -20.02 37.73 49.90
C GLY A 1005 -20.85 36.54 50.40
N ILE A 1006 -20.83 35.46 49.63
CA ILE A 1006 -21.53 34.20 49.93
C ILE A 1006 -20.99 33.56 51.23
N ALA A 1007 -19.67 33.48 51.40
CA ALA A 1007 -19.09 32.96 52.63
C ALA A 1007 -19.48 33.78 53.86
N GLY A 1008 -19.38 35.11 53.74
CA GLY A 1008 -19.68 36.04 54.82
C GLY A 1008 -21.09 35.94 55.34
N THR A 1009 -22.04 35.99 54.41
CA THR A 1009 -23.48 35.89 54.68
C THR A 1009 -23.89 34.53 55.20
N THR A 1010 -23.28 33.44 54.70
CA THR A 1010 -23.51 32.08 55.22
C THR A 1010 -23.20 31.98 56.72
N VAL A 1011 -22.07 32.52 57.15
CA VAL A 1011 -21.71 32.52 58.58
C VAL A 1011 -22.64 33.43 59.40
N ILE A 1012 -23.08 34.58 58.87
CA ILE A 1012 -24.09 35.43 59.54
C ILE A 1012 -25.40 34.66 59.74
N HIS A 1013 -25.81 33.87 58.75
CA HIS A 1013 -27.00 33.04 58.85
C HIS A 1013 -26.88 32.01 59.97
N PHE A 1014 -25.81 31.21 60.00
CA PHE A 1014 -25.61 30.19 61.03
C PHE A 1014 -25.44 30.78 62.44
N LEU A 1015 -24.92 32.01 62.57
CA LEU A 1015 -24.85 32.72 63.86
C LEU A 1015 -26.17 33.39 64.26
N ASN A 1016 -27.22 33.31 63.44
CA ASN A 1016 -28.50 34.00 63.62
C ASN A 1016 -28.34 35.53 63.80
N GLN A 1017 -27.37 36.13 63.11
CA GLN A 1017 -27.03 37.56 63.22
C GLN A 1017 -27.62 38.42 62.08
N ARG A 1018 -28.49 37.86 61.23
CA ARG A 1018 -29.06 38.53 60.04
C ARG A 1018 -29.69 39.90 60.39
N HIS A 1019 -30.56 39.94 61.41
CA HIS A 1019 -31.23 41.17 61.82
C HIS A 1019 -30.25 42.24 62.34
N MET A 1020 -29.30 41.84 63.19
CA MET A 1020 -28.27 42.73 63.74
C MET A 1020 -27.33 43.27 62.64
N SER A 1021 -26.93 42.43 61.69
CA SER A 1021 -26.10 42.81 60.55
C SER A 1021 -26.81 43.82 59.64
N SER A 1022 -28.11 43.64 59.41
CA SER A 1022 -28.90 44.57 58.59
C SER A 1022 -28.95 45.99 59.16
N LEU A 1023 -29.02 46.11 60.50
CA LEU A 1023 -29.09 47.38 61.23
C LEU A 1023 -27.73 48.06 61.46
N LEU A 1024 -26.66 47.28 61.61
CA LEU A 1024 -25.35 47.77 62.05
C LEU A 1024 -24.24 47.64 60.99
N SER A 1025 -24.56 47.20 59.77
CA SER A 1025 -23.61 47.15 58.65
C SER A 1025 -23.20 48.55 58.20
N PHE A 1026 -21.90 48.78 58.06
CA PHE A 1026 -21.31 50.02 57.57
C PHE A 1026 -21.76 50.30 56.13
N THR A 1027 -21.73 49.27 55.28
CA THR A 1027 -22.15 49.32 53.88
C THR A 1027 -23.63 49.66 53.76
N HIS A 1028 -24.48 49.00 54.55
CA HIS A 1028 -25.91 49.30 54.57
C HIS A 1028 -26.21 50.71 55.08
N HIS A 1029 -25.49 51.19 56.09
CA HIS A 1029 -25.66 52.55 56.61
C HIS A 1029 -25.34 53.61 55.55
N VAL A 1030 -24.25 53.44 54.79
CA VAL A 1030 -23.90 54.34 53.67
C VAL A 1030 -24.97 54.31 52.57
N LEU A 1031 -25.50 53.13 52.22
CA LEU A 1031 -26.60 52.99 51.26
C LEU A 1031 -27.90 53.66 51.76
N SER A 1032 -28.22 53.52 53.05
CA SER A 1032 -29.39 54.13 53.67
C SER A 1032 -29.29 55.65 53.71
N VAL A 1033 -28.10 56.21 54.00
CA VAL A 1033 -27.85 57.65 53.91
C VAL A 1033 -28.00 58.12 52.46
N HIS A 1034 -27.44 57.40 51.48
CA HIS A 1034 -27.56 57.74 50.06
C HIS A 1034 -29.00 57.74 49.56
N ALA A 1035 -29.79 56.74 49.92
CA ALA A 1035 -31.21 56.66 49.59
C ALA A 1035 -32.03 57.82 50.21
N SER A 1036 -31.59 58.37 51.34
CA SER A 1036 -32.24 59.52 51.98
C SER A 1036 -31.85 60.87 51.39
N GLU A 1037 -30.70 60.96 50.71
CA GLU A 1037 -30.23 62.18 50.05
C GLU A 1037 -30.78 62.38 48.64
N SER A 1038 -31.23 61.30 47.99
CA SER A 1038 -31.69 61.28 46.61
C SER A 1038 -33.08 61.94 46.45
N SER A 1039 -33.10 63.27 46.51
CA SER A 1039 -34.11 64.11 45.84
C SER A 1039 -33.57 64.58 44.47
N PRO A 1040 -34.42 64.82 43.45
CA PRO A 1040 -33.99 64.73 42.04
C PRO A 1040 -33.05 65.83 41.51
N SER A 1041 -32.59 66.80 42.30
CA SER A 1041 -31.94 68.01 41.77
C SER A 1041 -30.47 68.25 42.16
N GLU A 1042 -29.81 67.41 42.97
CA GLU A 1042 -28.43 67.67 43.44
C GLU A 1042 -27.47 66.48 43.35
N ALA A 1043 -27.68 65.54 42.41
CA ALA A 1043 -26.80 64.37 42.26
C ALA A 1043 -25.47 64.63 41.51
N SER A 1044 -25.06 65.88 41.25
CA SER A 1044 -23.98 66.18 40.30
C SER A 1044 -22.58 66.43 40.90
N ALA A 1045 -22.32 66.06 42.14
CA ALA A 1045 -21.00 66.28 42.75
C ALA A 1045 -20.58 65.18 43.75
N LEU A 1046 -20.78 63.91 43.40
CA LEU A 1046 -20.11 62.81 44.10
C LEU A 1046 -18.74 62.55 43.46
N ALA A 1047 -17.69 62.45 44.26
CA ALA A 1047 -16.39 61.95 43.83
C ALA A 1047 -16.54 60.54 43.21
N THR A 1048 -15.81 60.27 42.13
CA THR A 1048 -15.94 59.06 41.30
C THR A 1048 -15.89 57.75 42.09
N ARG A 1049 -15.17 57.73 43.22
CA ARG A 1049 -15.03 56.56 44.11
C ARG A 1049 -16.27 56.25 44.94
N ALA A 1050 -16.95 57.24 45.50
CA ALA A 1050 -18.14 57.02 46.31
C ALA A 1050 -19.32 56.53 45.43
N ALA A 1051 -19.44 57.03 44.21
CA ALA A 1051 -20.42 56.56 43.24
C ALA A 1051 -20.18 55.08 42.82
N SER A 1052 -18.91 54.71 42.53
CA SER A 1052 -18.53 53.31 42.24
C SER A 1052 -18.81 52.39 43.43
N PHE A 1053 -18.49 52.82 44.66
CA PHE A 1053 -18.80 52.07 45.87
C PHE A 1053 -20.31 51.80 46.02
N ILE A 1054 -21.17 52.81 45.83
CA ILE A 1054 -22.63 52.68 45.96
C ILE A 1054 -23.19 51.66 44.95
N ALA A 1055 -22.70 51.69 43.71
CA ALA A 1055 -23.11 50.73 42.69
C ALA A 1055 -22.74 49.29 43.08
N THR A 1056 -21.50 49.08 43.53
CA THR A 1056 -21.00 47.77 43.97
C THR A 1056 -21.72 47.27 45.23
N ALA A 1057 -21.91 48.15 46.22
CA ALA A 1057 -22.61 47.87 47.46
C ALA A 1057 -24.09 47.51 47.22
N SER A 1058 -24.78 48.21 46.31
CA SER A 1058 -26.17 47.91 45.97
C SER A 1058 -26.32 46.53 45.32
N ARG A 1059 -25.43 46.18 44.39
CA ARG A 1059 -25.38 44.84 43.77
C ARG A 1059 -25.14 43.75 44.82
N ARG A 1060 -24.14 43.92 45.69
CA ARG A 1060 -23.78 42.93 46.72
C ARG A 1060 -24.90 42.77 47.76
N LYS A 1061 -25.58 43.85 48.14
CA LYS A 1061 -26.77 43.78 49.02
C LYS A 1061 -27.87 42.91 48.43
N HIS A 1062 -28.14 43.05 47.12
CA HIS A 1062 -29.14 42.21 46.44
C HIS A 1062 -28.72 40.73 46.41
N LEU A 1063 -27.46 40.44 46.12
CA LEU A 1063 -26.89 39.09 46.19
C LEU A 1063 -27.03 38.47 47.58
N SER A 1064 -26.69 39.21 48.63
CA SER A 1064 -26.81 38.75 50.02
C SER A 1064 -28.24 38.37 50.39
N LEU A 1065 -29.23 39.17 49.96
CA LEU A 1065 -30.66 38.86 50.19
C LEU A 1065 -31.08 37.57 49.47
N LEU A 1066 -30.75 37.45 48.18
CA LEU A 1066 -31.04 36.23 47.41
C LEU A 1066 -30.40 35.00 48.03
N TRP A 1067 -29.15 35.10 48.49
CA TRP A 1067 -28.46 33.99 49.14
C TRP A 1067 -29.09 33.63 50.50
N TYR A 1068 -29.56 34.61 51.27
CA TYR A 1068 -30.30 34.33 52.51
C TYR A 1068 -31.61 33.59 52.25
N ASP A 1069 -32.33 33.95 51.19
CA ASP A 1069 -33.55 33.25 50.77
C ASP A 1069 -33.23 31.79 50.39
N ILE A 1070 -32.12 31.56 49.66
CA ILE A 1070 -31.65 30.21 49.30
C ILE A 1070 -31.23 29.38 50.52
N LEU A 1071 -30.58 29.99 51.51
CA LEU A 1071 -30.18 29.29 52.74
C LEU A 1071 -31.37 28.96 53.65
N GLU A 1072 -32.47 29.72 53.54
CA GLU A 1072 -33.67 29.55 54.35
C GLU A 1072 -34.67 28.54 53.76
N TYR A 1073 -34.69 28.45 52.42
CA TYR A 1073 -35.39 27.41 51.67
C TYR A 1073 -34.73 26.04 51.88
#